data_AF-A0A3M6FDA3-F1
#
_entry.id   AF-A0A3M6FDA3-F1
#
_cell.length_a   1.000
_cell.length_b   1.000
_cell.length_c   1.000
_cell.angle_alpha   90.00
_cell.angle_beta   90.00
_cell.angle_gamma   90.00
#
_symmetry.space_group_name_H-M   'P 1'
#
loop_
_entity.id
_entity.type
_entity.pdbx_description
1 polymer ?
#
loop_
_entity_poly.entity_id
_entity_poly.type
_entity_poly.pdbx_seq_one_letter_code
_entity_poly.pdbx_strand_id
1 'polypeptide(L)'
;MYDSLCDIVHDQTFLKVSGLGEDFFLKLESLNPAGSIKLKTAAGLINDLQTRGLLGPDTILIESSSGNLGVALAMICAERAIPFTCVVDPNSSSHNIRMMRSYGAEVIQVQAPDANGGFLGTRIALIREKLVSDPRYVWLNQYENAANPRAHARTTARSISQHFGHVDYLFVGAGTTGTLMGCVQHFQRHHPSTRIIAVDSVGSVTFGTPASRRFIPGLGTSQHPPIFKADGIHALEMVPESCTVAMCRILARSKGLLVGGSTATVIAAVHAWRERIEPGSVVVALSPDWGERYLDTLYDDQWVEQRFGREVLSMTLADLPPSGAATSQGNVKTPSRAGSLPQDGCVSVLPPQQQCSTLWLAAERLKQAAFHVVDGEVVARLLAADPLACINDVQAAYLAHEAGRTINPDSYFLRFPEAPANRIIALPASLSGEQAVSGIKWISSFPDNIETGLQRASAVLILNDPLTGYAFACLEASRISAMRTAASAVLGARWMNRHQRHVGRIAFIGAGFIARTILDMFVSDGWTMDVITVFDQHEDSASALVQHAASRHRMNSRPSDLPTALQADVVVFATTASSPYVLEPVFQPGQLILNISLRDLGSEVIAQANNILDDVEHCLKAQTSPDLAVQQYQDRSFITGTLAQLMTGQVELSPDRASIFSPFGLGVLDLAVGQRVYRQAVAEGSASPVPKFFFESKRW
;
A
#
# COMPACT_ATOMS: atom_id res chain seq x y z
N MET A 1 -10.25 -19.05 4.33
CA MET A 1 -10.99 -19.18 5.61
C MET A 1 -10.81 -17.85 6.31
N TYR A 2 -11.86 -17.29 6.90
CA TYR A 2 -11.79 -16.03 7.64
C TYR A 2 -11.99 -16.34 9.12
N ASP A 3 -11.18 -15.73 9.99
CA ASP A 3 -11.20 -15.96 11.43
C ASP A 3 -12.12 -14.97 12.17
N SER A 4 -12.40 -13.81 11.57
CA SER A 4 -13.33 -12.80 12.09
C SER A 4 -14.23 -12.20 11.00
N LEU A 5 -15.43 -11.75 11.40
CA LEU A 5 -16.35 -11.03 10.52
C LEU A 5 -15.78 -9.70 10.03
N CYS A 6 -14.88 -9.06 10.80
CA CYS A 6 -14.24 -7.82 10.36
C CYS A 6 -13.18 -8.04 9.27
N ASP A 7 -12.73 -9.29 9.06
CA ASP A 7 -11.74 -9.64 8.04
C ASP A 7 -12.38 -9.89 6.67
N ILE A 8 -13.70 -10.08 6.64
CA ILE A 8 -14.47 -10.27 5.42
C ILE A 8 -14.75 -8.89 4.78
N VAL A 9 -13.71 -8.32 4.17
CA VAL A 9 -13.76 -7.03 3.50
C VAL A 9 -13.78 -7.22 1.98
N HIS A 10 -14.93 -6.95 1.35
CA HIS A 10 -15.14 -7.12 -0.08
C HIS A 10 -14.78 -5.85 -0.86
N ASP A 11 -13.55 -5.81 -1.37
CA ASP A 11 -12.95 -4.58 -1.91
C ASP A 11 -12.68 -4.57 -3.41
N GLN A 12 -12.76 -5.73 -4.06
CA GLN A 12 -12.36 -5.90 -5.46
C GLN A 12 -13.56 -6.09 -6.40
N THR A 13 -14.75 -5.63 -6.00
CA THR A 13 -15.97 -5.78 -6.80
C THR A 13 -16.37 -4.47 -7.48
N PHE A 14 -16.30 -4.48 -8.80
CA PHE A 14 -16.63 -3.35 -9.66
C PHE A 14 -17.62 -3.81 -10.74
N LEU A 15 -18.67 -3.02 -10.97
CA LEU A 15 -19.65 -3.26 -12.02
C LEU A 15 -19.53 -2.17 -13.08
N LYS A 16 -19.33 -2.54 -14.34
CA LYS A 16 -19.41 -1.58 -15.45
C LYS A 16 -20.87 -1.19 -15.67
N VAL A 17 -21.17 0.11 -15.64
CA VAL A 17 -22.49 0.68 -15.89
C VAL A 17 -22.44 1.50 -17.18
N SER A 18 -23.36 1.22 -18.09
CA SER A 18 -23.46 1.85 -19.41
C SER A 18 -24.86 2.42 -19.68
N GLY A 19 -24.98 3.32 -20.66
CA GLY A 19 -26.28 3.85 -21.10
C GLY A 19 -26.93 4.84 -20.13
N LEU A 20 -26.14 5.46 -19.26
CA LEU A 20 -26.53 6.59 -18.41
C LEU A 20 -25.71 7.86 -18.74
N GLY A 21 -25.09 7.91 -19.92
CA GLY A 21 -24.00 8.84 -20.26
C GLY A 21 -22.75 8.06 -20.65
N GLU A 22 -21.58 8.61 -20.32
CA GLU A 22 -20.30 7.90 -20.43
C GLU A 22 -20.29 6.63 -19.56
N ASP A 23 -19.61 5.59 -20.04
CA ASP A 23 -19.44 4.34 -19.30
C ASP A 23 -18.60 4.59 -18.03
N PHE A 24 -19.01 4.02 -16.90
CA PHE A 24 -18.27 4.13 -15.64
C PHE A 24 -18.27 2.82 -14.86
N PHE A 25 -17.40 2.71 -13.87
CA PHE A 25 -17.31 1.57 -12.98
C PHE A 25 -17.86 1.90 -11.60
N LEU A 26 -18.85 1.14 -11.16
CA LEU A 26 -19.46 1.25 -9.85
C LEU A 26 -18.76 0.31 -8.87
N LYS A 27 -18.11 0.85 -7.84
CA LYS A 27 -17.52 0.07 -6.75
C LYS A 27 -18.62 -0.36 -5.77
N LEU A 28 -18.87 -1.66 -5.68
CA LEU A 28 -19.96 -2.22 -4.89
C LEU A 28 -19.53 -2.49 -3.44
N GLU A 29 -19.60 -1.47 -2.60
CA GLU A 29 -19.28 -1.55 -1.16
C GLU A 29 -20.40 -2.17 -0.33
N SER A 30 -21.57 -2.34 -0.94
CA SER A 30 -22.77 -2.95 -0.36
C SER A 30 -22.65 -4.47 -0.16
N LEU A 31 -21.64 -5.11 -0.78
CA LEU A 31 -21.36 -6.55 -0.62
C LEU A 31 -20.60 -6.89 0.66
N ASN A 32 -20.14 -5.90 1.42
CA ASN A 32 -19.59 -6.14 2.74
C ASN A 32 -20.66 -6.78 3.67
N PRO A 33 -20.29 -7.68 4.60
CA PRO A 33 -21.23 -8.39 5.48
C PRO A 33 -22.31 -7.54 6.18
N ALA A 34 -21.98 -6.31 6.58
CA ALA A 34 -22.95 -5.38 7.19
C ALA A 34 -23.93 -4.74 6.17
N GLY A 35 -23.84 -5.12 4.90
CA GLY A 35 -24.60 -4.62 3.76
C GLY A 35 -24.19 -3.22 3.28
N SER A 36 -23.04 -2.71 3.73
CA SER A 36 -22.59 -1.36 3.37
C SER A 36 -21.10 -1.10 3.57
N ILE A 37 -20.63 0.01 2.99
CA ILE A 37 -19.28 0.56 3.15
C ILE A 37 -18.87 0.80 4.61
N LYS A 38 -19.84 0.93 5.52
CA LYS A 38 -19.57 1.32 6.92
C LYS A 38 -18.98 0.20 7.76
N LEU A 39 -18.91 -1.04 7.24
CA LEU A 39 -18.12 -2.10 7.87
C LEU A 39 -16.66 -1.67 8.07
N LYS A 40 -16.08 -1.03 7.06
CA LYS A 40 -14.69 -0.54 7.08
C LYS A 40 -14.47 0.54 8.12
N THR A 41 -15.42 1.48 8.21
CA THR A 41 -15.39 2.53 9.23
C THR A 41 -15.50 1.92 10.62
N ALA A 42 -16.46 1.02 10.84
CA ALA A 42 -16.66 0.35 12.13
C ALA A 42 -15.41 -0.43 12.57
N ALA A 43 -14.85 -1.25 11.69
CA ALA A 43 -13.61 -1.99 11.95
C ALA A 43 -12.44 -1.02 12.25
N GLY A 44 -12.29 0.05 11.47
CA GLY A 44 -11.26 1.06 11.67
C GLY A 44 -11.37 1.77 13.03
N LEU A 45 -12.57 2.17 13.44
CA LEU A 45 -12.80 2.85 14.72
C LEU A 45 -12.54 1.93 15.92
N ILE A 46 -13.02 0.68 15.87
CA ILE A 46 -12.82 -0.30 16.95
C ILE A 46 -11.35 -0.68 17.04
N ASN A 47 -10.68 -0.95 15.91
CA ASN A 47 -9.25 -1.28 15.91
C ASN A 47 -8.41 -0.11 16.44
N ASP A 48 -8.78 1.14 16.15
CA ASP A 48 -8.09 2.31 16.70
C ASP A 48 -8.22 2.40 18.24
N LEU A 49 -9.39 2.09 18.80
CA LEU A 49 -9.55 2.01 20.26
C LEU A 49 -8.74 0.86 20.86
N GLN A 50 -8.71 -0.29 20.19
CA GLN A 50 -7.94 -1.46 20.61
C GLN A 50 -6.44 -1.15 20.64
N THR A 51 -5.90 -0.56 19.56
CA THR A 51 -4.49 -0.15 19.47
C THR A 51 -4.12 0.89 20.53
N ARG A 52 -5.06 1.78 20.90
CA ARG A 52 -4.85 2.75 21.99
C ARG A 52 -5.02 2.17 23.40
N GLY A 53 -5.34 0.88 23.54
CA GLY A 53 -5.59 0.24 24.83
C GLY A 53 -6.84 0.74 25.54
N LEU A 54 -7.81 1.30 24.81
CA LEU A 54 -9.04 1.88 25.35
C LEU A 54 -10.21 0.88 25.42
N LEU A 55 -9.98 -0.37 25.02
CA LEU A 55 -10.93 -1.47 25.17
C LEU A 55 -10.49 -2.36 26.34
N GLY A 56 -11.26 -2.35 27.42
CA GLY A 56 -11.13 -3.26 28.56
C GLY A 56 -12.30 -4.24 28.64
N PRO A 57 -12.27 -5.18 29.62
CA PRO A 57 -13.29 -6.22 29.78
C PRO A 57 -14.71 -5.68 29.97
N ASP A 58 -14.85 -4.51 30.59
CA ASP A 58 -16.13 -3.89 30.93
C ASP A 58 -16.51 -2.73 30.00
N THR A 59 -15.75 -2.49 28.92
CA THR A 59 -15.97 -1.35 28.02
C THR A 59 -17.31 -1.45 27.30
N ILE A 60 -18.09 -0.37 27.32
CA ILE A 60 -19.31 -0.21 26.54
C ILE A 60 -19.03 0.79 25.43
N LEU A 61 -19.09 0.36 24.18
CA LEU A 61 -18.94 1.27 23.05
C LEU A 61 -20.22 2.08 22.86
N ILE A 62 -20.08 3.38 22.64
CA ILE A 62 -21.20 4.25 22.31
C ILE A 62 -20.93 5.03 21.03
N GLU A 63 -21.94 5.19 20.18
CA GLU A 63 -21.86 6.03 18.99
C GLU A 63 -23.21 6.64 18.61
N SER A 64 -23.15 7.80 17.96
CA SER A 64 -24.25 8.52 17.35
C SER A 64 -24.41 8.08 15.88
N SER A 65 -25.38 7.22 15.57
CA SER A 65 -25.62 6.79 14.18
C SER A 65 -27.08 6.39 13.90
N SER A 66 -27.75 7.12 13.01
CA SER A 66 -29.10 6.80 12.52
C SER A 66 -29.15 5.79 11.36
N GLY A 67 -28.01 5.22 10.95
CA GLY A 67 -27.91 4.42 9.72
C GLY A 67 -26.86 3.31 9.73
N ASN A 68 -26.22 3.13 8.58
CA ASN A 68 -25.35 1.99 8.25
C ASN A 68 -24.17 1.77 9.22
N LEU A 69 -23.61 2.83 9.84
CA LEU A 69 -22.52 2.67 10.80
C LEU A 69 -22.98 1.96 12.07
N GLY A 70 -24.16 2.29 12.59
CA GLY A 70 -24.71 1.66 13.79
C GLY A 70 -24.93 0.16 13.58
N VAL A 71 -25.41 -0.24 12.40
CA VAL A 71 -25.56 -1.66 12.03
C VAL A 71 -24.20 -2.35 11.96
N ALA A 72 -23.21 -1.73 11.32
CA ALA A 72 -21.86 -2.30 11.21
C ALA A 72 -21.17 -2.44 12.58
N LEU A 73 -21.29 -1.43 13.45
CA LEU A 73 -20.77 -1.48 14.82
C LEU A 73 -21.48 -2.55 15.63
N ALA A 74 -22.82 -2.60 15.60
CA ALA A 74 -23.59 -3.62 16.31
C ALA A 74 -23.17 -5.04 15.91
N MET A 75 -22.97 -5.28 14.61
CA MET A 75 -22.51 -6.57 14.10
C MET A 75 -21.11 -6.95 14.63
N ILE A 76 -20.12 -6.05 14.55
CA ILE A 76 -18.74 -6.34 15.02
C ILE A 76 -18.72 -6.47 16.56
N CYS A 77 -19.45 -5.61 17.27
CA CYS A 77 -19.55 -5.66 18.72
C CYS A 77 -20.19 -6.98 19.20
N ALA A 78 -21.21 -7.49 18.52
CA ALA A 78 -21.82 -8.78 18.82
C ALA A 78 -20.82 -9.94 18.66
N GLU A 79 -20.04 -9.94 17.58
CA GLU A 79 -19.02 -10.96 17.33
C GLU A 79 -17.90 -10.94 18.37
N ARG A 80 -17.48 -9.74 18.80
CA ARG A 80 -16.41 -9.55 19.80
C ARG A 80 -16.91 -9.57 21.26
N ALA A 81 -18.20 -9.83 21.48
CA ALA A 81 -18.85 -9.75 22.79
C ALA A 81 -18.62 -8.41 23.53
N ILE A 82 -18.57 -7.30 22.79
CA ILE A 82 -18.44 -5.94 23.33
C ILE A 82 -19.84 -5.32 23.44
N PRO A 83 -20.29 -4.87 24.62
CA PRO A 83 -21.53 -4.11 24.75
C PRO A 83 -21.53 -2.85 23.88
N PHE A 84 -22.61 -2.61 23.13
CA PHE A 84 -22.73 -1.47 22.24
C PHE A 84 -24.06 -0.72 22.43
N THR A 85 -23.97 0.59 22.61
CA THR A 85 -25.10 1.51 22.68
C THR A 85 -25.07 2.44 21.46
N CYS A 86 -26.12 2.42 20.65
CA CYS A 86 -26.30 3.32 19.53
C CYS A 86 -27.34 4.40 19.85
N VAL A 87 -26.93 5.67 19.76
CA VAL A 87 -27.82 6.81 19.93
C VAL A 87 -28.38 7.24 18.57
N VAL A 88 -29.71 7.18 18.44
CA VAL A 88 -30.47 7.41 17.20
C VAL A 88 -31.49 8.53 17.39
N ASP A 89 -32.17 8.90 16.31
CA ASP A 89 -33.22 9.93 16.28
C ASP A 89 -34.48 9.45 15.53
N PRO A 90 -35.61 10.19 15.58
CA PRO A 90 -36.87 9.78 14.96
C PRO A 90 -36.83 9.63 13.44
N ASN A 91 -35.81 10.15 12.75
CA ASN A 91 -35.65 10.00 11.30
C ASN A 91 -34.92 8.71 10.92
N SER A 92 -34.47 7.93 11.91
CA SER A 92 -33.76 6.67 11.68
C SER A 92 -34.69 5.60 11.16
N SER A 93 -34.25 4.86 10.14
CA SER A 93 -35.06 3.78 9.55
C SER A 93 -35.38 2.70 10.59
N SER A 94 -36.66 2.30 10.64
CA SER A 94 -37.12 1.21 11.51
C SER A 94 -36.38 -0.10 11.23
N HIS A 95 -35.96 -0.32 9.99
CA HIS A 95 -35.17 -1.48 9.59
C HIS A 95 -33.79 -1.49 10.26
N ASN A 96 -33.06 -0.36 10.25
CA ASN A 96 -31.74 -0.26 10.90
C ASN A 96 -31.85 -0.39 12.43
N ILE A 97 -32.88 0.20 13.05
CA ILE A 97 -33.13 0.05 14.50
C ILE A 97 -33.35 -1.43 14.86
N ARG A 98 -34.20 -2.13 14.09
CA ARG A 98 -34.47 -3.56 14.31
C ARG A 98 -33.19 -4.39 14.14
N MET A 99 -32.40 -4.14 13.10
CA MET A 99 -31.12 -4.87 12.92
C MET A 99 -30.14 -4.65 14.07
N MET A 100 -29.93 -3.40 14.50
CA MET A 100 -29.04 -3.12 15.63
C MET A 100 -29.50 -3.85 16.91
N ARG A 101 -30.81 -3.82 17.21
CA ARG A 101 -31.37 -4.56 18.36
C ARG A 101 -31.23 -6.07 18.22
N SER A 102 -31.40 -6.62 17.01
CA SER A 102 -31.21 -8.05 16.75
C SER A 102 -29.77 -8.51 16.97
N TYR A 103 -28.78 -7.64 16.71
CA TYR A 103 -27.38 -7.89 17.07
C TYR A 103 -27.09 -7.69 18.57
N GLY A 104 -28.08 -7.32 19.38
CA GLY A 104 -27.92 -7.12 20.82
C GLY A 104 -27.47 -5.72 21.23
N ALA A 105 -27.45 -4.75 20.30
CA ALA A 105 -27.14 -3.37 20.65
C ALA A 105 -28.28 -2.70 21.42
N GLU A 106 -27.95 -1.93 22.45
CA GLU A 106 -28.87 -0.98 23.06
C GLU A 106 -29.11 0.17 22.10
N VAL A 107 -30.36 0.50 21.79
CA VAL A 107 -30.69 1.61 20.89
C VAL A 107 -31.49 2.66 21.64
N ILE A 108 -30.87 3.82 21.88
CA ILE A 108 -31.47 4.95 22.59
C ILE A 108 -31.91 5.99 21.56
N GLN A 109 -33.22 6.22 21.46
CA GLN A 109 -33.79 7.19 20.53
C GLN A 109 -34.08 8.52 21.25
N VAL A 110 -33.41 9.60 20.83
CA VAL A 110 -33.74 10.94 21.32
C VAL A 110 -35.08 11.41 20.74
N GLN A 111 -35.80 12.25 21.49
CA GLN A 111 -37.12 12.76 21.07
C GLN A 111 -37.11 14.25 20.73
N ALA A 112 -36.24 15.04 21.37
CA ALA A 112 -36.20 16.49 21.22
C ALA A 112 -35.22 16.90 20.10
N PRO A 113 -35.65 17.74 19.14
CA PRO A 113 -34.72 18.37 18.21
C PRO A 113 -33.79 19.36 18.94
N ASP A 114 -32.64 19.64 18.35
CA ASP A 114 -31.69 20.65 18.80
C ASP A 114 -32.10 22.06 18.33
N ALA A 115 -31.33 23.07 18.74
CA ALA A 115 -31.59 24.47 18.39
C ALA A 115 -31.58 24.77 16.88
N ASN A 116 -31.01 23.87 16.06
CA ASN A 116 -30.95 23.99 14.61
C ASN A 116 -32.07 23.19 13.92
N GLY A 117 -33.03 22.65 14.68
CA GLY A 117 -34.14 21.83 14.18
C GLY A 117 -33.74 20.41 13.75
N GLY A 118 -32.48 20.03 13.93
CA GLY A 118 -31.97 18.67 13.70
C GLY A 118 -31.97 17.85 14.99
N PHE A 119 -31.34 16.68 14.99
CA PHE A 119 -31.20 15.85 16.21
C PHE A 119 -29.75 15.58 16.60
N LEU A 120 -28.79 16.03 15.78
CA LEU A 120 -27.38 15.69 15.98
C LEU A 120 -26.84 16.28 17.29
N GLY A 121 -27.18 17.53 17.61
CA GLY A 121 -26.81 18.18 18.87
C GLY A 121 -27.33 17.42 20.08
N THR A 122 -28.62 17.05 20.07
CA THR A 122 -29.26 16.28 21.15
C THR A 122 -28.61 14.90 21.32
N ARG A 123 -28.31 14.20 20.21
CA ARG A 123 -27.63 12.90 20.26
C ARG A 123 -26.23 13.01 20.86
N ILE A 124 -25.45 14.02 20.47
CA ILE A 124 -24.10 14.25 21.03
C ILE A 124 -24.17 14.64 22.52
N ALA A 125 -25.13 15.47 22.91
CA ALA A 125 -25.33 15.86 24.31
C ALA A 125 -25.60 14.64 25.19
N LEU A 126 -26.48 13.73 24.75
CA LEU A 126 -26.76 12.48 25.46
C LEU A 126 -25.52 11.57 25.57
N ILE A 127 -24.71 11.46 24.51
CA ILE A 127 -23.45 10.70 24.58
C ILE A 127 -22.52 11.30 25.63
N ARG A 128 -22.38 12.63 25.66
CA ARG A 128 -21.55 13.31 26.67
C ARG A 128 -22.06 13.08 28.09
N GLU A 129 -23.38 13.10 28.28
CA GLU A 129 -24.01 12.76 29.57
C GLU A 129 -23.66 11.32 29.98
N LYS A 130 -23.78 10.36 29.07
CA LYS A 130 -23.45 8.95 29.31
C LYS A 130 -21.99 8.76 29.69
N LEU A 131 -21.07 9.40 28.97
CA LEU A 131 -19.62 9.36 29.25
C LEU A 131 -19.27 9.90 30.66
N VAL A 132 -20.01 10.89 31.15
CA VAL A 132 -19.82 11.43 32.51
C VAL A 132 -20.45 10.52 33.56
N SER A 133 -21.60 9.91 33.24
CA SER A 133 -22.37 9.10 34.19
C SER A 133 -21.80 7.72 34.46
N ASP A 134 -21.08 7.12 33.50
CA ASP A 134 -20.52 5.78 33.61
C ASP A 134 -19.17 5.71 32.85
N PRO A 135 -18.05 5.50 33.56
CA PRO A 135 -16.71 5.52 32.97
C PRO A 135 -16.45 4.32 32.03
N ARG A 136 -17.34 3.32 32.00
CA ARG A 136 -17.26 2.20 31.06
C ARG A 136 -17.56 2.62 29.62
N TYR A 137 -18.29 3.72 29.42
CA TYR A 137 -18.59 4.18 28.07
C TYR A 137 -17.36 4.75 27.37
N VAL A 138 -17.11 4.27 26.15
CA VAL A 138 -16.07 4.78 25.26
C VAL A 138 -16.70 5.19 23.94
N TRP A 139 -16.54 6.48 23.59
CA TRP A 139 -17.11 7.03 22.37
C TRP A 139 -16.17 6.84 21.18
N LEU A 140 -16.68 6.21 20.12
CA LEU A 140 -15.95 5.95 18.87
C LEU A 140 -15.70 7.24 18.06
N ASN A 141 -16.65 8.16 18.12
CA ASN A 141 -16.65 9.50 17.52
C ASN A 141 -16.27 9.54 16.02
N GLN A 142 -17.15 9.00 15.17
CA GLN A 142 -16.94 8.93 13.71
C GLN A 142 -16.68 10.29 13.02
N TYR A 143 -17.02 11.42 13.66
CA TYR A 143 -16.91 12.76 13.08
C TYR A 143 -15.54 13.41 13.29
N GLU A 144 -14.78 12.96 14.29
CA GLU A 144 -13.44 13.50 14.62
C GLU A 144 -12.35 12.42 14.57
N ASN A 145 -12.70 11.15 14.69
CA ASN A 145 -11.73 10.07 14.72
C ASN A 145 -11.06 9.87 13.35
N ALA A 146 -9.75 10.15 13.29
CA ALA A 146 -8.92 10.00 12.10
C ALA A 146 -8.84 8.55 11.58
N ALA A 147 -9.24 7.55 12.36
CA ALA A 147 -9.39 6.17 11.88
C ALA A 147 -10.47 6.04 10.79
N ASN A 148 -11.50 6.88 10.77
CA ASN A 148 -12.52 6.88 9.73
C ASN A 148 -11.93 7.13 8.33
N PRO A 149 -11.27 8.28 8.05
CA PRO A 149 -10.64 8.48 6.74
C PRO A 149 -9.49 7.50 6.46
N ARG A 150 -8.69 7.12 7.49
CA ARG A 150 -7.61 6.13 7.31
C ARG A 150 -8.13 4.77 6.86
N ALA A 151 -9.29 4.32 7.35
CA ALA A 151 -9.91 3.07 6.93
C ALA A 151 -10.17 3.08 5.42
N HIS A 152 -10.78 4.15 4.89
CA HIS A 152 -11.09 4.24 3.47
C HIS A 152 -9.86 4.47 2.59
N ALA A 153 -8.84 5.17 3.07
CA ALA A 153 -7.57 5.27 2.35
C ALA A 153 -6.93 3.88 2.15
N ARG A 154 -6.86 3.07 3.22
CA ARG A 154 -6.24 1.74 3.22
C ARG A 154 -7.03 0.66 2.49
N THR A 155 -8.35 0.83 2.35
CA THR A 155 -9.27 -0.18 1.80
C THR A 155 -9.92 0.31 0.50
N THR A 156 -10.97 1.14 0.61
CA THR A 156 -11.76 1.65 -0.52
C THR A 156 -10.90 2.30 -1.61
N ALA A 157 -10.04 3.26 -1.25
CA ALA A 157 -9.25 4.01 -2.22
C ALA A 157 -8.10 3.16 -2.80
N ARG A 158 -7.35 2.46 -1.94
CA ARG A 158 -6.30 1.52 -2.34
C ARG A 158 -6.80 0.46 -3.32
N SER A 159 -7.95 -0.13 -3.08
CA SER A 159 -8.47 -1.17 -3.98
C SER A 159 -8.91 -0.61 -5.34
N ILE A 160 -9.41 0.62 -5.40
CA ILE A 160 -9.66 1.30 -6.69
C ILE A 160 -8.34 1.51 -7.42
N SER A 161 -7.33 2.09 -6.77
CA SER A 161 -6.06 2.38 -7.43
C SER A 161 -5.33 1.12 -7.89
N GLN A 162 -5.35 0.05 -7.08
CA GLN A 162 -4.76 -1.24 -7.43
C GLN A 162 -5.47 -1.91 -8.61
N HIS A 163 -6.80 -1.79 -8.70
CA HIS A 163 -7.56 -2.43 -9.75
C HIS A 163 -7.39 -1.75 -11.11
N PHE A 164 -7.48 -0.42 -11.15
CA PHE A 164 -7.47 0.33 -12.41
C PHE A 164 -6.09 0.83 -12.81
N GLY A 165 -5.15 0.99 -11.86
CA GLY A 165 -3.83 1.59 -12.08
C GLY A 165 -3.86 3.09 -12.37
N HIS A 166 -4.88 3.57 -13.07
CA HIS A 166 -5.17 4.97 -13.37
C HIS A 166 -6.68 5.23 -13.31
N VAL A 167 -7.08 6.37 -12.75
CA VAL A 167 -8.47 6.82 -12.69
C VAL A 167 -8.50 8.31 -13.02
N ASP A 168 -9.29 8.69 -14.02
CA ASP A 168 -9.45 10.09 -14.42
C ASP A 168 -10.42 10.81 -13.49
N TYR A 169 -11.57 10.18 -13.21
CA TYR A 169 -12.62 10.74 -12.37
C TYR A 169 -13.07 9.77 -11.29
N LEU A 170 -13.10 10.26 -10.05
CA LEU A 170 -13.60 9.51 -8.91
C LEU A 170 -14.75 10.28 -8.23
N PHE A 171 -15.97 9.76 -8.33
CA PHE A 171 -17.16 10.33 -7.72
C PHE A 171 -17.41 9.71 -6.34
N VAL A 172 -17.39 10.55 -5.31
CA VAL A 172 -17.49 10.11 -3.91
C VAL A 172 -18.58 10.88 -3.17
N GLY A 173 -19.58 10.15 -2.69
CA GLY A 173 -20.63 10.70 -1.83
C GLY A 173 -20.10 11.16 -0.46
N ALA A 174 -20.51 12.35 -0.02
CA ALA A 174 -20.11 12.96 1.25
C ALA A 174 -21.22 12.87 2.32
N GLY A 175 -20.98 12.02 3.33
CA GLY A 175 -21.71 12.03 4.61
C GLY A 175 -20.85 12.69 5.69
N THR A 176 -20.28 11.89 6.59
CA THR A 176 -19.26 12.34 7.56
C THR A 176 -17.93 12.76 6.94
N THR A 177 -17.82 12.73 5.60
CA THR A 177 -16.64 12.98 4.79
C THR A 177 -15.47 11.99 4.96
N GLY A 178 -15.56 11.00 5.85
CA GLY A 178 -14.50 10.00 6.04
C GLY A 178 -14.10 9.26 4.76
N THR A 179 -15.07 8.76 3.98
CA THR A 179 -14.79 8.10 2.69
C THR A 179 -14.17 9.06 1.69
N LEU A 180 -14.72 10.27 1.55
CA LEU A 180 -14.19 11.30 0.67
C LEU A 180 -12.75 11.66 1.02
N MET A 181 -12.47 11.94 2.29
CA MET A 181 -11.14 12.30 2.77
C MET A 181 -10.14 11.14 2.68
N GLY A 182 -10.58 9.90 2.90
CA GLY A 182 -9.73 8.72 2.66
C GLY A 182 -9.36 8.56 1.19
N CYS A 183 -10.30 8.79 0.27
CA CYS A 183 -10.02 8.83 -1.17
C CYS A 183 -9.08 9.97 -1.53
N VAL A 184 -9.32 11.18 -1.04
CA VAL A 184 -8.44 12.35 -1.26
C VAL A 184 -7.01 12.05 -0.80
N GLN A 185 -6.83 11.61 0.44
CA GLN A 185 -5.52 11.30 1.02
C GLN A 185 -4.75 10.26 0.22
N HIS A 186 -5.44 9.22 -0.28
CA HIS A 186 -4.80 8.17 -1.07
C HIS A 186 -4.44 8.64 -2.48
N PHE A 187 -5.40 9.19 -3.21
CA PHE A 187 -5.19 9.56 -4.61
C PHE A 187 -4.26 10.77 -4.76
N GLN A 188 -4.29 11.76 -3.87
CA GLN A 188 -3.27 12.82 -3.88
C GLN A 188 -1.85 12.29 -3.74
N ARG A 189 -1.67 11.22 -2.95
CA ARG A 189 -0.36 10.65 -2.63
C ARG A 189 0.15 9.72 -3.73
N HIS A 190 -0.74 8.96 -4.35
CA HIS A 190 -0.37 7.89 -5.28
C HIS A 190 -0.71 8.18 -6.75
N HIS A 191 -1.77 8.97 -7.01
CA HIS A 191 -2.30 9.27 -8.35
C HIS A 191 -2.82 10.72 -8.41
N PRO A 192 -1.95 11.73 -8.30
CA PRO A 192 -2.36 13.14 -8.13
C PRO A 192 -3.12 13.72 -9.31
N SER A 193 -3.13 13.04 -10.47
CA SER A 193 -3.92 13.41 -11.65
C SER A 193 -5.40 13.06 -11.54
N THR A 194 -5.80 12.20 -10.59
CA THR A 194 -7.20 11.81 -10.43
C THR A 194 -8.07 12.99 -9.98
N ARG A 195 -9.12 13.30 -10.74
CA ARG A 195 -10.08 14.35 -10.41
C ARG A 195 -11.16 13.79 -9.49
N ILE A 196 -11.07 14.13 -8.21
CA ILE A 196 -12.06 13.70 -7.21
C ILE A 196 -13.25 14.66 -7.22
N ILE A 197 -14.42 14.12 -7.53
CA ILE A 197 -15.69 14.84 -7.50
C ILE A 197 -16.40 14.50 -6.20
N ALA A 198 -16.49 15.47 -5.30
CA ALA A 198 -17.30 15.34 -4.09
C ALA A 198 -18.77 15.47 -4.49
N VAL A 199 -19.59 14.52 -4.05
CA VAL A 199 -21.03 14.52 -4.34
C VAL A 199 -21.81 14.66 -3.04
N ASP A 200 -22.74 15.59 -2.99
CA ASP A 200 -23.64 15.78 -1.85
C ASP A 200 -25.07 16.10 -2.32
N SER A 201 -26.00 16.13 -1.38
CA SER A 201 -27.41 16.44 -1.58
C SER A 201 -27.68 17.94 -1.39
N VAL A 202 -28.49 18.53 -2.27
CA VAL A 202 -28.98 19.91 -2.07
C VAL A 202 -29.67 20.02 -0.71
N GLY A 203 -29.34 21.07 0.04
CA GLY A 203 -29.80 21.27 1.42
C GLY A 203 -28.86 20.73 2.51
N SER A 204 -27.79 20.03 2.14
CA SER A 204 -26.68 19.72 3.04
C SER A 204 -25.86 20.97 3.36
N VAL A 205 -25.25 21.02 4.55
CA VAL A 205 -24.29 22.08 4.93
C VAL A 205 -22.83 21.61 4.95
N THR A 206 -22.55 20.37 4.56
CA THR A 206 -21.20 19.76 4.61
C THR A 206 -20.13 20.66 3.97
N PHE A 207 -20.47 21.33 2.86
CA PHE A 207 -19.56 22.17 2.09
C PHE A 207 -19.88 23.67 2.18
N GLY A 208 -20.60 24.09 3.22
CA GLY A 208 -21.00 25.50 3.41
C GLY A 208 -22.17 25.95 2.52
N THR A 209 -22.88 25.01 1.90
CA THR A 209 -24.10 25.28 1.11
C THR A 209 -25.31 25.57 2.01
N PRO A 210 -26.35 26.27 1.51
CA PRO A 210 -27.53 26.59 2.30
C PRO A 210 -28.26 25.34 2.81
N ALA A 211 -28.64 25.36 4.09
CA ALA A 211 -29.43 24.30 4.69
C ALA A 211 -30.84 24.24 4.08
N SER A 212 -31.32 23.04 3.78
CA SER A 212 -32.70 22.77 3.43
C SER A 212 -33.13 21.42 3.97
N ARG A 213 -34.44 21.17 3.98
CA ARG A 213 -34.99 19.90 4.43
C ARG A 213 -34.58 18.79 3.47
N ARG A 214 -34.17 17.66 4.04
CA ARG A 214 -33.77 16.44 3.34
C ARG A 214 -34.51 15.25 3.92
N PHE A 215 -34.88 14.30 3.07
CA PHE A 215 -35.63 13.10 3.45
C PHE A 215 -34.85 11.81 3.24
N ILE A 216 -33.77 11.83 2.46
CA ILE A 216 -32.94 10.68 2.14
C ILE A 216 -31.75 10.62 3.12
N PRO A 217 -31.60 9.54 3.91
CA PRO A 217 -30.48 9.40 4.82
C PRO A 217 -29.17 9.01 4.10
N GLY A 218 -28.04 9.19 4.77
CA GLY A 218 -26.73 8.67 4.35
C GLY A 218 -25.78 9.74 3.78
N LEU A 219 -26.26 10.59 2.88
CA LEU A 219 -25.51 11.75 2.37
C LEU A 219 -25.98 13.04 3.00
N GLY A 220 -25.06 14.00 3.10
CA GLY A 220 -25.31 15.33 3.61
C GLY A 220 -25.49 15.42 5.12
N THR A 221 -25.01 16.52 5.69
CA THR A 221 -25.00 16.74 7.13
C THR A 221 -25.70 18.05 7.50
N SER A 222 -26.11 18.16 8.77
CA SER A 222 -26.69 19.40 9.34
C SER A 222 -25.65 20.23 10.10
N GLN A 223 -24.40 19.77 10.13
CA GLN A 223 -23.25 20.45 10.73
C GLN A 223 -22.01 20.15 9.88
N HIS A 224 -21.15 21.15 9.70
CA HIS A 224 -19.90 20.98 8.97
C HIS A 224 -18.99 19.93 9.65
N PRO A 225 -18.65 18.80 9.00
CA PRO A 225 -17.88 17.74 9.63
C PRO A 225 -16.43 18.18 9.94
N PRO A 226 -15.90 17.95 11.16
CA PRO A 226 -14.52 18.30 11.50
C PRO A 226 -13.45 17.57 10.67
N ILE A 227 -13.73 16.35 10.21
CA ILE A 227 -12.83 15.58 9.33
C ILE A 227 -12.64 16.25 7.95
N PHE A 228 -13.59 17.08 7.52
CA PHE A 228 -13.57 17.65 6.18
C PHE A 228 -12.42 18.65 6.01
N LYS A 229 -11.66 18.48 4.92
CA LYS A 229 -10.69 19.43 4.42
C LYS A 229 -10.96 19.68 2.94
N ALA A 230 -10.98 20.94 2.53
CA ALA A 230 -11.30 21.30 1.15
C ALA A 230 -10.20 20.91 0.15
N ASP A 231 -8.94 20.87 0.61
CA ASP A 231 -7.78 20.58 -0.23
C ASP A 231 -7.88 19.20 -0.88
N GLY A 232 -7.69 19.14 -2.21
CA GLY A 232 -7.66 17.89 -2.97
C GLY A 232 -8.95 17.45 -3.65
N ILE A 233 -10.04 18.21 -3.47
CA ILE A 233 -11.28 18.02 -4.23
C ILE A 233 -11.19 18.82 -5.53
N HIS A 234 -11.47 18.17 -6.66
CA HIS A 234 -11.48 18.83 -7.96
C HIS A 234 -12.75 19.65 -8.17
N ALA A 235 -13.90 19.10 -7.81
CA ALA A 235 -15.18 19.79 -7.88
C ALA A 235 -16.20 19.22 -6.89
N LEU A 236 -17.25 20.01 -6.62
CA LEU A 236 -18.41 19.63 -5.83
C LEU A 236 -19.65 19.58 -6.73
N GLU A 237 -20.41 18.49 -6.65
CA GLU A 237 -21.70 18.33 -7.32
C GLU A 237 -22.81 18.18 -6.27
N MET A 238 -23.79 19.09 -6.30
CA MET A 238 -24.93 19.10 -5.39
C MET A 238 -26.18 18.57 -6.09
N VAL A 239 -26.65 17.40 -5.70
CA VAL A 239 -27.75 16.68 -6.37
C VAL A 239 -29.07 16.91 -5.63
N PRO A 240 -30.14 17.37 -6.31
CA PRO A 240 -31.48 17.43 -5.72
C PRO A 240 -32.01 16.03 -5.36
N GLU A 241 -32.67 15.87 -4.22
CA GLU A 241 -33.22 14.56 -3.81
C GLU A 241 -34.25 13.99 -4.79
N SER A 242 -34.97 14.82 -5.54
CA SER A 242 -35.86 14.37 -6.63
C SER A 242 -35.09 13.62 -7.74
N CYS A 243 -33.88 14.10 -8.08
CA CYS A 243 -33.00 13.43 -9.04
C CYS A 243 -32.49 12.10 -8.48
N THR A 244 -32.18 12.04 -7.18
CA THR A 244 -31.81 10.80 -6.49
C THR A 244 -32.94 9.77 -6.54
N VAL A 245 -34.18 10.16 -6.23
CA VAL A 245 -35.36 9.29 -6.27
C VAL A 245 -35.59 8.77 -7.69
N ALA A 246 -35.58 9.67 -8.69
CA ALA A 246 -35.73 9.30 -10.08
C ALA A 246 -34.63 8.30 -10.51
N MET A 247 -33.36 8.59 -10.20
CA MET A 247 -32.22 7.73 -10.55
C MET A 247 -32.31 6.35 -9.89
N CYS A 248 -32.69 6.23 -8.61
CA CYS A 248 -32.96 4.94 -7.95
C CYS A 248 -33.93 4.08 -8.78
N ARG A 249 -35.04 4.68 -9.19
CA ARG A 249 -36.13 3.98 -9.88
C ARG A 249 -35.76 3.66 -11.33
N ILE A 250 -35.04 4.54 -12.01
CA ILE A 250 -34.48 4.30 -13.35
C ILE A 250 -33.52 3.12 -13.32
N LEU A 251 -32.59 3.08 -12.36
CA LEU A 251 -31.62 1.98 -12.23
C LEU A 251 -32.31 0.65 -11.95
N ALA A 252 -33.29 0.62 -11.06
CA ALA A 252 -34.04 -0.59 -10.75
C ALA A 252 -34.80 -1.13 -11.99
N ARG A 253 -35.49 -0.26 -12.72
CA ARG A 253 -36.34 -0.66 -13.86
C ARG A 253 -35.57 -0.95 -15.15
N SER A 254 -34.49 -0.22 -15.41
CA SER A 254 -33.76 -0.31 -16.68
C SER A 254 -32.49 -1.17 -16.62
N LYS A 255 -31.90 -1.34 -15.43
CA LYS A 255 -30.64 -2.07 -15.24
C LYS A 255 -30.75 -3.23 -14.24
N GLY A 256 -31.89 -3.40 -13.57
CA GLY A 256 -32.04 -4.40 -12.51
C GLY A 256 -31.21 -4.10 -11.26
N LEU A 257 -30.77 -2.85 -11.08
CA LEU A 257 -29.91 -2.43 -9.98
C LEU A 257 -30.74 -1.76 -8.88
N LEU A 258 -31.04 -2.52 -7.82
CA LEU A 258 -31.72 -2.01 -6.64
C LEU A 258 -30.70 -1.40 -5.64
N VAL A 259 -30.43 -0.10 -5.76
CA VAL A 259 -29.37 0.60 -5.04
C VAL A 259 -29.88 1.53 -3.95
N GLY A 260 -29.05 1.87 -2.96
CA GLY A 260 -29.40 2.86 -1.95
C GLY A 260 -29.41 4.30 -2.47
N GLY A 261 -30.01 5.22 -1.69
CA GLY A 261 -30.11 6.63 -2.08
C GLY A 261 -28.76 7.31 -2.27
N SER A 262 -27.74 6.93 -1.49
CA SER A 262 -26.38 7.47 -1.65
C SER A 262 -25.78 7.08 -3.00
N THR A 263 -25.95 5.83 -3.42
CA THR A 263 -25.49 5.32 -4.72
C THR A 263 -26.19 6.04 -5.87
N ALA A 264 -27.51 6.16 -5.83
CA ALA A 264 -28.26 6.86 -6.89
C ALA A 264 -27.89 8.34 -6.98
N THR A 265 -27.58 8.99 -5.85
CA THR A 265 -27.08 10.37 -5.84
C THR A 265 -25.73 10.49 -6.56
N VAL A 266 -24.78 9.58 -6.28
CA VAL A 266 -23.48 9.56 -6.95
C VAL A 266 -23.63 9.28 -8.45
N ILE A 267 -24.51 8.35 -8.84
CA ILE A 267 -24.76 8.05 -10.26
C ILE A 267 -25.47 9.22 -10.96
N ALA A 268 -26.39 9.92 -10.29
CA ALA A 268 -27.00 11.13 -10.82
C ALA A 268 -25.95 12.24 -11.04
N ALA A 269 -24.94 12.35 -10.16
CA ALA A 269 -23.82 13.25 -10.37
C ALA A 269 -22.95 12.85 -11.58
N VAL A 270 -22.65 11.56 -11.77
CA VAL A 270 -21.96 11.08 -12.98
C VAL A 270 -22.77 11.45 -14.23
N HIS A 271 -24.09 11.24 -14.22
CA HIS A 271 -24.97 11.62 -15.32
C HIS A 271 -25.00 13.14 -15.55
N ALA A 272 -25.02 13.95 -14.50
CA ALA A 272 -24.94 15.41 -14.60
C ALA A 272 -23.60 15.86 -15.24
N TRP A 273 -22.52 15.10 -15.03
CA TRP A 273 -21.18 15.35 -15.57
C TRP A 273 -20.93 14.78 -16.97
N ARG A 274 -21.92 14.15 -17.62
CA ARG A 274 -21.78 13.48 -18.92
C ARG A 274 -21.16 14.33 -20.05
N GLU A 275 -21.31 15.66 -20.01
CA GLU A 275 -20.74 16.58 -21.01
C GLU A 275 -19.33 17.09 -20.61
N ARG A 276 -18.91 16.84 -19.37
CA ARG A 276 -17.66 17.31 -18.77
C ARG A 276 -16.61 16.21 -18.66
N ILE A 277 -17.03 14.94 -18.71
CA ILE A 277 -16.15 13.78 -18.71
C ILE A 277 -15.55 13.63 -20.11
N GLU A 278 -14.21 13.59 -20.23
CA GLU A 278 -13.59 13.38 -21.53
C GLU A 278 -13.85 11.96 -22.06
N PRO A 279 -14.16 11.77 -23.36
CA PRO A 279 -14.35 10.45 -23.94
C PRO A 279 -13.15 9.53 -23.69
N GLY A 280 -13.43 8.28 -23.29
CA GLY A 280 -12.40 7.28 -23.00
C GLY A 280 -11.78 7.38 -21.61
N SER A 281 -12.24 8.31 -20.76
CA SER A 281 -11.81 8.42 -19.35
C SER A 281 -12.17 7.17 -18.54
N VAL A 282 -11.32 6.82 -17.59
CA VAL A 282 -11.62 5.85 -16.54
C VAL A 282 -12.40 6.56 -15.42
N VAL A 283 -13.71 6.35 -15.40
CA VAL A 283 -14.62 6.92 -14.41
C VAL A 283 -15.00 5.88 -13.37
N VAL A 284 -14.85 6.21 -12.09
CA VAL A 284 -15.23 5.35 -10.97
C VAL A 284 -16.21 6.07 -10.05
N ALA A 285 -17.27 5.38 -9.65
CA ALA A 285 -18.29 5.87 -8.72
C ALA A 285 -18.43 4.90 -7.54
N LEU A 286 -18.68 5.41 -6.33
CA LEU A 286 -18.90 4.58 -5.16
C LEU A 286 -20.38 4.23 -4.96
N SER A 287 -20.67 2.96 -4.67
CA SER A 287 -21.98 2.46 -4.24
C SER A 287 -21.93 2.01 -2.77
N PRO A 288 -22.33 2.86 -1.82
CA PRO A 288 -22.15 2.58 -0.39
C PRO A 288 -23.05 1.48 0.18
N ASP A 289 -24.27 1.32 -0.34
CA ASP A 289 -25.30 0.42 0.20
C ASP A 289 -26.32 -0.02 -0.87
N TRP A 290 -27.10 -1.04 -0.52
CA TRP A 290 -28.17 -1.60 -1.37
C TRP A 290 -29.53 -0.93 -1.11
N GLY A 291 -30.48 -1.13 -2.03
CA GLY A 291 -31.78 -0.46 -2.04
C GLY A 291 -32.88 -1.09 -1.16
N GLU A 292 -32.68 -2.29 -0.64
CA GLU A 292 -33.63 -3.01 0.22
C GLU A 292 -34.04 -2.20 1.46
N ARG A 293 -33.15 -1.36 1.97
CA ARG A 293 -33.38 -0.50 3.14
C ARG A 293 -34.31 0.68 2.86
N TYR A 294 -34.57 0.93 1.58
CA TYR A 294 -35.31 2.07 1.07
C TYR A 294 -36.63 1.66 0.41
N LEU A 295 -37.04 0.38 0.55
CA LEU A 295 -38.28 -0.13 -0.05
C LEU A 295 -39.51 0.64 0.42
N ASP A 296 -39.58 0.97 1.71
CA ASP A 296 -40.68 1.76 2.31
C ASP A 296 -40.54 3.29 2.07
N THR A 297 -39.58 3.72 1.24
CA THR A 297 -39.28 5.13 0.98
C THR A 297 -39.05 5.41 -0.51
N LEU A 298 -37.80 5.41 -0.99
CA LEU A 298 -37.42 5.77 -2.36
C LEU A 298 -38.12 4.91 -3.43
N TYR A 299 -38.49 3.68 -3.06
CA TYR A 299 -39.19 2.74 -3.94
C TYR A 299 -40.69 2.64 -3.67
N ASP A 300 -41.21 3.33 -2.65
CA ASP A 300 -42.64 3.40 -2.33
C ASP A 300 -43.27 4.63 -3.00
N ASP A 301 -44.21 4.37 -3.91
CA ASP A 301 -44.82 5.43 -4.73
C ASP A 301 -45.59 6.44 -3.87
N GLN A 302 -46.25 5.99 -2.81
CA GLN A 302 -47.01 6.85 -1.91
C GLN A 302 -46.08 7.79 -1.13
N TRP A 303 -44.97 7.28 -0.62
CA TRP A 303 -43.96 8.08 0.07
C TRP A 303 -43.33 9.11 -0.87
N VAL A 304 -43.01 8.71 -2.10
CA VAL A 304 -42.45 9.63 -3.11
C VAL A 304 -43.45 10.74 -3.47
N GLU A 305 -44.71 10.40 -3.78
CA GLU A 305 -45.75 11.40 -4.10
C GLU A 305 -45.93 12.41 -2.96
N GLN A 306 -45.94 11.95 -1.71
CA GLN A 306 -46.12 12.82 -0.54
C GLN A 306 -44.94 13.76 -0.27
N ARG A 307 -43.71 13.35 -0.61
CA ARG A 307 -42.48 14.10 -0.26
C ARG A 307 -41.92 14.91 -1.41
N PHE A 308 -42.07 14.42 -2.64
CA PHE A 308 -41.41 14.96 -3.83
C PHE A 308 -42.36 15.27 -4.98
N GLY A 309 -43.65 14.96 -4.85
CA GLY A 309 -44.63 15.13 -5.91
C GLY A 309 -44.68 13.94 -6.87
N ARG A 310 -45.80 13.84 -7.59
CA ARG A 310 -46.10 12.70 -8.47
C ARG A 310 -45.28 12.70 -9.75
N GLU A 311 -44.88 13.87 -10.21
CA GLU A 311 -44.04 14.11 -11.37
C GLU A 311 -42.70 13.36 -11.30
N VAL A 312 -42.13 13.19 -10.10
CA VAL A 312 -40.86 12.48 -9.89
C VAL A 312 -40.97 10.99 -10.25
N LEU A 313 -42.15 10.38 -10.10
CA LEU A 313 -42.38 8.98 -10.47
C LEU A 313 -42.27 8.70 -11.97
N SER A 314 -42.49 9.73 -12.78
CA SER A 314 -42.44 9.68 -14.24
C SER A 314 -41.14 10.20 -14.85
N MET A 315 -40.21 10.71 -14.04
CA MET A 315 -38.94 11.23 -14.54
C MET A 315 -38.11 10.15 -15.24
N THR A 316 -37.56 10.52 -16.37
CA THR A 316 -36.61 9.76 -17.18
C THR A 316 -35.21 10.35 -17.05
N LEU A 317 -34.21 9.72 -17.66
CA LEU A 317 -32.85 10.28 -17.71
C LEU A 317 -32.81 11.65 -18.41
N ALA A 318 -33.67 11.89 -19.40
CA ALA A 318 -33.70 13.16 -20.11
C ALA A 318 -34.18 14.32 -19.24
N ASP A 319 -34.95 14.03 -18.18
CA ASP A 319 -35.47 15.02 -17.24
C ASP A 319 -34.43 15.41 -16.15
N LEU A 320 -33.31 14.69 -16.08
CA LEU A 320 -32.24 14.97 -15.13
C LEU A 320 -31.30 16.06 -15.68
N PRO A 321 -31.10 17.18 -14.94
CA PRO A 321 -30.34 18.31 -15.46
C PRO A 321 -28.85 17.97 -15.64
N PRO A 322 -28.16 18.55 -16.64
CA PRO A 322 -26.70 18.58 -16.64
C PRO A 322 -26.17 19.44 -15.50
N SER A 323 -24.92 19.20 -15.10
CA SER A 323 -24.22 20.03 -14.12
C SER A 323 -24.11 21.47 -14.66
N GLY A 324 -24.60 22.45 -13.89
CA GLY A 324 -24.59 23.85 -14.29
C GLY A 324 -23.16 24.41 -14.40
N ALA A 325 -22.87 25.21 -15.44
CA ALA A 325 -21.55 25.79 -15.72
C ALA A 325 -21.08 26.88 -14.72
N ALA A 326 -21.49 26.82 -13.45
CA ALA A 326 -21.10 27.78 -12.41
C ALA A 326 -20.37 27.04 -11.28
N THR A 327 -19.08 26.79 -11.45
CA THR A 327 -18.19 26.62 -10.31
C THR A 327 -18.11 27.97 -9.60
N SER A 328 -18.77 28.09 -8.46
CA SER A 328 -18.34 29.05 -7.45
C SER A 328 -16.91 28.66 -7.08
N GLN A 329 -15.94 29.45 -7.54
CA GLN A 329 -14.63 29.50 -6.89
C GLN A 329 -14.88 30.00 -5.46
N GLY A 330 -15.17 29.08 -4.54
CA GLY A 330 -14.99 29.32 -3.12
C GLY A 330 -13.51 29.63 -2.91
N ASN A 331 -13.23 30.87 -2.52
CA ASN A 331 -11.89 31.39 -2.24
C ASN A 331 -11.01 30.38 -1.48
N VAL A 332 -10.10 29.71 -2.18
CA VAL A 332 -8.89 29.12 -1.60
C VAL A 332 -7.73 29.76 -2.37
N LYS A 333 -7.14 30.78 -1.75
CA LYS A 333 -6.00 31.53 -2.30
C LYS A 333 -4.74 30.67 -2.26
N THR A 334 -4.14 30.42 -3.42
CA THR A 334 -2.73 30.05 -3.56
C THR A 334 -1.99 31.15 -4.35
N PRO A 335 -0.73 31.47 -4.01
CA PRO A 335 -0.03 32.61 -4.61
C PRO A 335 0.53 32.26 -5.99
N SER A 336 0.38 33.21 -6.90
CA SER A 336 0.82 33.19 -8.29
C SER A 336 2.34 33.13 -8.45
N ARG A 337 2.82 32.32 -9.41
CA ARG A 337 3.99 32.67 -10.21
C ARG A 337 3.64 32.57 -11.69
N ALA A 338 3.62 33.73 -12.32
CA ALA A 338 3.52 33.92 -13.75
C ALA A 338 4.88 33.67 -14.42
N GLY A 339 4.82 33.13 -15.63
CA GLY A 339 5.95 32.93 -16.53
C GLY A 339 5.44 32.44 -17.87
N SER A 340 4.75 33.33 -18.59
CA SER A 340 4.31 33.17 -19.98
C SER A 340 5.49 33.19 -20.95
N LEU A 341 5.40 32.45 -22.07
CA LEU A 341 5.74 32.85 -23.46
C LEU A 341 5.42 31.66 -24.42
N PRO A 342 5.26 31.88 -25.74
CA PRO A 342 4.04 31.51 -26.47
C PRO A 342 4.17 30.29 -27.38
N GLN A 343 3.01 29.76 -27.75
CA GLN A 343 2.81 28.77 -28.80
C GLN A 343 3.09 29.39 -30.19
N ASP A 344 3.94 28.74 -30.96
CA ASP A 344 3.91 28.80 -32.43
C ASP A 344 3.39 27.46 -32.96
N GLY A 345 2.35 27.56 -33.79
CA GLY A 345 1.68 26.42 -34.40
C GLY A 345 2.47 25.85 -35.57
N CYS A 346 2.40 24.54 -35.71
CA CYS A 346 2.49 23.90 -37.02
C CYS A 346 1.59 22.68 -37.03
N VAL A 347 0.50 22.77 -37.80
CA VAL A 347 -0.39 21.67 -38.12
C VAL A 347 0.32 20.81 -39.16
N SER A 348 0.87 19.66 -38.74
CA SER A 348 1.29 18.62 -39.67
C SER A 348 0.32 17.44 -39.57
N VAL A 349 -0.46 17.26 -40.63
CA VAL A 349 -1.28 16.08 -40.90
C VAL A 349 -0.39 14.84 -40.93
N LEU A 350 -0.61 13.87 -40.04
CA LEU A 350 0.01 12.54 -40.10
C LEU A 350 -1.02 11.50 -40.58
N PRO A 351 -0.64 10.53 -41.43
CA PRO A 351 -1.54 9.59 -42.08
C PRO A 351 -1.95 8.43 -41.15
N PRO A 352 -2.95 7.61 -41.55
CA PRO A 352 -3.44 6.52 -40.71
C PRO A 352 -2.48 5.32 -40.71
N GLN A 353 -2.52 4.57 -39.60
CA GLN A 353 -1.98 3.22 -39.37
C GLN A 353 -0.54 3.09 -38.85
N GLN A 354 -0.42 2.69 -37.58
CA GLN A 354 0.57 1.70 -37.10
C GLN A 354 0.07 1.07 -35.79
N GLN A 355 -0.89 0.14 -35.89
CA GLN A 355 -1.30 -0.72 -34.77
C GLN A 355 -1.09 -2.22 -35.09
N CYS A 356 -0.20 -2.52 -36.05
CA CYS A 356 0.05 -3.89 -36.52
C CYS A 356 1.55 -4.18 -36.72
N SER A 357 2.39 -3.88 -35.71
CA SER A 357 3.84 -4.18 -35.78
C SER A 357 4.44 -4.85 -34.54
N THR A 358 3.85 -4.74 -33.35
CA THR A 358 4.43 -5.30 -32.11
C THR A 358 4.35 -6.82 -32.01
N LEU A 359 3.24 -7.43 -32.44
CA LEU A 359 3.06 -8.89 -32.44
C LEU A 359 3.98 -9.60 -33.44
N TRP A 360 4.23 -8.99 -34.60
CA TRP A 360 5.10 -9.56 -35.63
C TRP A 360 6.58 -9.48 -35.21
N LEU A 361 7.01 -8.36 -34.61
CA LEU A 361 8.35 -8.19 -34.03
C LEU A 361 8.62 -9.17 -32.87
N ALA A 362 7.61 -9.46 -32.03
CA ALA A 362 7.72 -10.46 -30.96
C ALA A 362 7.87 -11.89 -31.51
N ALA A 363 7.14 -12.22 -32.58
CA ALA A 363 7.23 -13.51 -33.25
C ALA A 363 8.55 -13.69 -34.03
N GLU A 364 9.16 -12.62 -34.56
CA GLU A 364 10.51 -12.67 -35.16
C GLU A 364 11.62 -12.79 -34.10
N ARG A 365 11.52 -12.09 -32.96
CA ARG A 365 12.49 -12.23 -31.85
C ARG A 365 12.60 -13.68 -31.33
N LEU A 366 11.48 -14.39 -31.26
CA LEU A 366 11.40 -15.78 -30.81
C LEU A 366 12.01 -16.80 -31.80
N LYS A 367 12.13 -16.46 -33.09
CA LYS A 367 12.66 -17.39 -34.09
C LYS A 367 14.17 -17.60 -34.00
N GLN A 368 14.91 -16.80 -33.21
CA GLN A 368 16.38 -16.79 -33.22
C GLN A 368 17.09 -16.71 -31.87
N ALA A 369 16.40 -16.47 -30.74
CA ALA A 369 17.10 -16.38 -29.45
C ALA A 369 17.44 -17.77 -28.89
N ALA A 370 18.72 -18.15 -28.91
CA ALA A 370 19.20 -19.32 -28.20
C ALA A 370 18.97 -19.16 -26.68
N PHE A 371 18.66 -20.26 -25.99
CA PHE A 371 18.76 -20.29 -24.53
C PHE A 371 20.25 -20.25 -24.16
N HIS A 372 20.66 -19.40 -23.23
CA HIS A 372 22.05 -19.27 -22.84
C HIS A 372 22.30 -19.81 -21.43
N VAL A 373 23.48 -20.36 -21.21
CA VAL A 373 24.02 -20.63 -19.88
C VAL A 373 25.21 -19.70 -19.65
N VAL A 374 25.22 -19.00 -18.51
CA VAL A 374 26.35 -18.17 -18.06
C VAL A 374 26.89 -18.78 -16.78
N ASP A 375 28.11 -19.32 -16.85
CA ASP A 375 28.76 -19.99 -15.73
C ASP A 375 29.29 -19.02 -14.67
N GLY A 376 29.73 -19.59 -13.54
CA GLY A 376 30.23 -18.84 -12.40
C GLY A 376 31.54 -18.10 -12.65
N GLU A 377 32.37 -18.51 -13.61
CA GLU A 377 33.62 -17.84 -13.95
C GLU A 377 33.32 -16.53 -14.71
N VAL A 378 32.43 -16.61 -15.71
CA VAL A 378 31.97 -15.45 -16.46
C VAL A 378 31.24 -14.47 -15.53
N VAL A 379 30.30 -14.95 -14.70
CA VAL A 379 29.59 -14.11 -13.73
C VAL A 379 30.58 -13.44 -12.77
N ALA A 380 31.55 -14.17 -12.22
CA ALA A 380 32.55 -13.62 -11.30
C ALA A 380 33.38 -12.52 -11.95
N ARG A 381 33.89 -12.75 -13.16
CA ARG A 381 34.70 -11.79 -13.90
C ARG A 381 33.93 -10.51 -14.22
N LEU A 382 32.70 -10.63 -14.70
CA LEU A 382 31.87 -9.48 -15.06
C LEU A 382 31.46 -8.63 -13.85
N LEU A 383 31.12 -9.26 -12.73
CA LEU A 383 30.82 -8.55 -11.49
C LEU A 383 32.05 -7.84 -10.91
N ALA A 384 33.23 -8.46 -11.01
CA ALA A 384 34.48 -7.88 -10.52
C ALA A 384 35.01 -6.72 -11.39
N ALA A 385 34.67 -6.71 -12.69
CA ALA A 385 35.09 -5.66 -13.62
C ALA A 385 34.41 -4.32 -13.36
N ASP A 386 33.14 -4.34 -12.92
CA ASP A 386 32.37 -3.13 -12.60
C ASP A 386 31.46 -3.33 -11.37
N PRO A 387 32.03 -3.30 -10.16
CA PRO A 387 31.25 -3.40 -8.94
C PRO A 387 30.28 -2.22 -8.78
N LEU A 388 30.65 -1.02 -9.22
CA LEU A 388 29.82 0.17 -9.06
C LEU A 388 28.52 0.10 -9.87
N ALA A 389 28.54 -0.53 -11.05
CA ALA A 389 27.32 -0.81 -11.79
C ALA A 389 26.31 -1.63 -10.97
N CYS A 390 26.75 -2.54 -10.10
CA CYS A 390 25.84 -3.29 -9.23
C CYS A 390 25.10 -2.39 -8.24
N ILE A 391 25.75 -1.34 -7.72
CA ILE A 391 25.09 -0.34 -6.87
C ILE A 391 24.02 0.40 -7.68
N ASN A 392 24.34 0.79 -8.91
CA ASN A 392 23.39 1.50 -9.78
C ASN A 392 22.18 0.63 -10.14
N ASP A 393 22.39 -0.65 -10.45
CA ASP A 393 21.30 -1.60 -10.73
C ASP A 393 20.38 -1.76 -9.53
N VAL A 394 20.96 -1.95 -8.33
CA VAL A 394 20.20 -2.12 -7.09
C VAL A 394 19.44 -0.84 -6.73
N GLN A 395 20.06 0.33 -6.88
CA GLN A 395 19.40 1.61 -6.66
C GLN A 395 18.22 1.81 -7.63
N ALA A 396 18.44 1.55 -8.91
CA ALA A 396 17.39 1.66 -9.92
C ALA A 396 16.24 0.67 -9.64
N ALA A 397 16.55 -0.56 -9.22
CA ALA A 397 15.56 -1.56 -8.88
C ALA A 397 14.74 -1.17 -7.64
N TYR A 398 15.36 -0.61 -6.60
CA TYR A 398 14.61 -0.09 -5.43
C TYR A 398 13.68 1.06 -5.81
N LEU A 399 14.17 2.03 -6.59
CA LEU A 399 13.34 3.15 -7.06
C LEU A 399 12.21 2.69 -7.99
N ALA A 400 12.45 1.69 -8.84
CA ALA A 400 11.42 1.09 -9.67
C ALA A 400 10.38 0.34 -8.83
N HIS A 401 10.82 -0.37 -7.78
CA HIS A 401 9.96 -1.11 -6.88
C HIS A 401 9.03 -0.18 -6.11
N GLU A 402 9.56 0.87 -5.49
CA GLU A 402 8.78 1.90 -4.78
C GLU A 402 7.78 2.61 -5.72
N ALA A 403 8.17 2.85 -6.97
CA ALA A 403 7.29 3.45 -7.97
C ALA A 403 6.21 2.48 -8.53
N GLY A 404 6.08 1.27 -7.99
CA GLY A 404 5.11 0.27 -8.46
C GLY A 404 5.42 -0.31 -9.84
N ARG A 405 6.65 -0.15 -10.35
CA ARG A 405 7.09 -0.61 -11.69
C ARG A 405 7.70 -2.01 -11.68
N THR A 406 7.41 -2.80 -10.65
CA THR A 406 7.92 -4.16 -10.52
C THR A 406 6.83 -5.05 -9.95
N ILE A 407 6.96 -6.36 -10.16
CA ILE A 407 6.16 -7.39 -9.50
C ILE A 407 7.14 -8.23 -8.69
N ASN A 408 6.98 -8.26 -7.37
CA ASN A 408 7.82 -9.05 -6.47
C ASN A 408 6.91 -9.85 -5.50
N PRO A 409 6.44 -11.04 -5.90
CA PRO A 409 5.67 -11.92 -5.03
C PRO A 409 6.50 -12.39 -3.82
N ASP A 410 5.81 -12.98 -2.85
CA ASP A 410 6.44 -13.56 -1.67
C ASP A 410 7.48 -14.62 -2.03
N SER A 411 8.54 -14.69 -1.22
CA SER A 411 9.55 -15.75 -1.33
C SER A 411 8.98 -17.08 -0.82
N TYR A 412 9.10 -18.13 -1.63
CA TYR A 412 8.62 -19.47 -1.27
C TYR A 412 9.76 -20.32 -0.72
N PHE A 413 9.60 -20.84 0.50
CA PHE A 413 10.60 -21.64 1.17
C PHE A 413 10.22 -23.13 1.13
N LEU A 414 11.01 -23.94 0.44
CA LEU A 414 11.03 -25.37 0.65
C LEU A 414 11.85 -25.67 1.91
N ARG A 415 11.21 -26.28 2.91
CA ARG A 415 11.79 -26.64 4.21
C ARG A 415 11.91 -28.15 4.33
N PHE A 416 12.89 -28.60 5.09
CA PHE A 416 13.17 -30.01 5.33
C PHE A 416 12.94 -30.30 6.81
N PRO A 417 11.83 -30.97 7.21
CA PRO A 417 11.52 -31.22 8.62
C PRO A 417 12.63 -31.97 9.37
N GLU A 418 13.31 -32.90 8.69
CA GLU A 418 14.43 -33.69 9.24
C GLU A 418 15.75 -32.90 9.31
N ALA A 419 15.84 -31.75 8.64
CA ALA A 419 17.01 -30.88 8.65
C ALA A 419 16.57 -29.40 8.67
N PRO A 420 16.07 -28.87 9.81
CA PRO A 420 15.41 -27.55 9.88
C PRO A 420 16.28 -26.36 9.47
N ALA A 421 17.60 -26.51 9.55
CA ALA A 421 18.57 -25.50 9.11
C ALA A 421 18.62 -25.33 7.58
N ASN A 422 18.26 -26.40 6.85
CA ASN A 422 18.31 -26.47 5.40
C ASN A 422 17.05 -25.87 4.78
N ARG A 423 17.23 -25.22 3.62
CA ARG A 423 16.14 -24.62 2.86
C ARG A 423 16.52 -24.39 1.41
N ILE A 424 15.50 -24.39 0.56
CA ILE A 424 15.59 -23.87 -0.81
C ILE A 424 14.55 -22.75 -0.94
N ILE A 425 14.93 -21.65 -1.58
CA ILE A 425 14.10 -20.46 -1.71
C ILE A 425 13.90 -20.14 -3.18
N ALA A 426 12.65 -20.00 -3.58
CA ALA A 426 12.22 -19.52 -4.88
C ALA A 426 11.79 -18.05 -4.76
N LEU A 427 12.45 -17.17 -5.52
CA LEU A 427 12.19 -15.73 -5.55
C LEU A 427 11.84 -15.31 -6.98
N PRO A 428 10.58 -15.50 -7.43
CA PRO A 428 10.11 -14.99 -8.70
C PRO A 428 10.01 -13.46 -8.65
N ALA A 429 10.26 -12.80 -9.77
CA ALA A 429 10.11 -11.35 -9.89
C ALA A 429 9.91 -10.91 -11.34
N SER A 430 9.49 -9.65 -11.53
CA SER A 430 9.43 -8.99 -12.82
C SER A 430 9.78 -7.51 -12.69
N LEU A 431 10.64 -7.02 -13.58
CA LEU A 431 10.97 -5.62 -13.79
C LEU A 431 10.29 -5.14 -15.08
N SER A 432 9.62 -3.99 -15.03
CA SER A 432 9.04 -3.33 -16.20
C SER A 432 9.93 -2.18 -16.70
N GLY A 433 9.61 -1.61 -17.86
CA GLY A 433 10.32 -0.46 -18.46
C GLY A 433 11.21 -0.84 -19.65
N GLU A 434 12.15 0.03 -20.00
CA GLU A 434 13.03 -0.13 -21.18
C GLU A 434 13.84 -1.43 -21.14
N GLN A 435 14.17 -1.89 -19.94
CA GLN A 435 14.93 -3.11 -19.70
C GLN A 435 14.08 -4.19 -19.05
N ALA A 436 12.83 -4.35 -19.49
CA ALA A 436 11.91 -5.33 -18.89
C ALA A 436 12.49 -6.75 -18.89
N VAL A 437 12.35 -7.45 -17.77
CA VAL A 437 12.74 -8.85 -17.58
C VAL A 437 11.91 -9.47 -16.47
N SER A 438 11.45 -10.70 -16.71
CA SER A 438 10.86 -11.54 -15.69
C SER A 438 11.82 -12.66 -15.36
N GLY A 439 11.66 -13.31 -14.22
CA GLY A 439 12.51 -14.45 -13.91
C GLY A 439 12.34 -14.94 -12.50
N ILE A 440 13.23 -15.85 -12.13
CA ILE A 440 13.22 -16.46 -10.81
C ILE A 440 14.63 -16.79 -10.37
N LYS A 441 14.98 -16.38 -9.14
CA LYS A 441 16.15 -16.91 -8.46
C LYS A 441 15.75 -18.15 -7.66
N TRP A 442 16.49 -19.22 -7.87
CA TRP A 442 16.41 -20.44 -7.09
C TRP A 442 17.69 -20.59 -6.28
N ILE A 443 17.60 -20.50 -4.95
CA ILE A 443 18.77 -20.54 -4.05
C ILE A 443 18.61 -21.59 -2.96
N SER A 444 19.58 -22.50 -2.87
CA SER A 444 19.71 -23.48 -1.80
C SER A 444 20.61 -22.93 -0.70
N SER A 445 20.29 -23.18 0.56
CA SER A 445 21.12 -22.86 1.73
C SER A 445 21.18 -24.06 2.68
N PHE A 446 22.34 -24.71 2.73
CA PHE A 446 22.64 -25.88 3.55
C PHE A 446 23.87 -25.57 4.40
N PRO A 447 23.69 -25.10 5.65
CA PRO A 447 24.80 -24.62 6.50
C PRO A 447 25.95 -25.62 6.68
N ASP A 448 25.63 -26.90 6.85
CA ASP A 448 26.61 -27.95 7.16
C ASP A 448 27.56 -28.27 5.99
N ASN A 449 27.28 -27.78 4.78
CA ASN A 449 28.18 -27.93 3.62
C ASN A 449 29.61 -27.44 3.90
N ILE A 450 29.76 -26.43 4.77
CA ILE A 450 31.05 -25.82 5.12
C ILE A 450 31.99 -26.86 5.74
N GLU A 451 31.46 -27.83 6.49
CA GLU A 451 32.25 -28.92 7.12
C GLU A 451 32.95 -29.81 6.08
N THR A 452 32.39 -29.89 4.88
CA THR A 452 32.94 -30.64 3.75
C THR A 452 33.70 -29.77 2.75
N GLY A 453 33.93 -28.50 3.07
CA GLY A 453 34.59 -27.51 2.20
C GLY A 453 33.70 -26.96 1.08
N LEU A 454 32.41 -27.32 1.04
CA LEU A 454 31.45 -26.77 0.09
C LEU A 454 30.89 -25.44 0.58
N GLN A 455 30.46 -24.60 -0.36
CA GLN A 455 29.73 -23.38 -0.02
C GLN A 455 28.36 -23.71 0.58
N ARG A 456 28.00 -22.98 1.64
CA ARG A 456 26.65 -23.07 2.26
C ARG A 456 25.53 -22.84 1.24
N ALA A 457 25.73 -21.90 0.32
CA ALA A 457 24.70 -21.48 -0.62
C ALA A 457 25.12 -21.72 -2.08
N SER A 458 24.17 -22.16 -2.88
CA SER A 458 24.28 -22.30 -4.33
C SER A 458 22.99 -21.80 -4.97
N ALA A 459 23.08 -21.10 -6.10
CA ALA A 459 21.91 -20.50 -6.72
C ALA A 459 22.02 -20.46 -8.25
N VAL A 460 20.85 -20.49 -8.89
CA VAL A 460 20.70 -20.19 -10.32
C VAL A 460 19.65 -19.09 -10.51
N LEU A 461 19.81 -18.32 -11.58
CA LEU A 461 18.87 -17.29 -12.00
C LEU A 461 18.37 -17.62 -13.41
N ILE A 462 17.06 -17.83 -13.52
CA ILE A 462 16.41 -17.97 -14.82
C ILE A 462 15.86 -16.62 -15.24
N LEU A 463 16.19 -16.17 -16.45
CA LEU A 463 15.65 -14.97 -17.06
C LEU A 463 14.63 -15.34 -18.14
N ASN A 464 13.47 -14.69 -18.10
CA ASN A 464 12.34 -14.87 -18.99
C ASN A 464 12.01 -13.58 -19.73
N ASP A 465 11.64 -13.73 -20.99
CA ASP A 465 11.10 -12.64 -21.80
C ASP A 465 9.71 -12.27 -21.25
N PRO A 466 9.46 -11.01 -20.85
CA PRO A 466 8.18 -10.62 -20.25
C PRO A 466 6.97 -10.71 -21.17
N LEU A 467 7.18 -10.66 -22.50
CA LEU A 467 6.09 -10.67 -23.47
C LEU A 467 5.63 -12.09 -23.78
N THR A 468 6.57 -13.03 -23.83
CA THR A 468 6.33 -14.40 -24.29
C THR A 468 6.35 -15.42 -23.16
N GLY A 469 6.94 -15.07 -22.01
CA GLY A 469 7.15 -15.96 -20.88
C GLY A 469 8.29 -16.96 -21.08
N TYR A 470 8.88 -17.06 -22.26
CA TYR A 470 9.96 -18.03 -22.53
C TYR A 470 11.23 -17.67 -21.76
N ALA A 471 11.84 -18.68 -21.13
CA ALA A 471 13.16 -18.52 -20.54
C ALA A 471 14.19 -18.35 -21.67
N PHE A 472 15.15 -17.44 -21.50
CA PHE A 472 16.22 -17.23 -22.49
C PHE A 472 17.63 -17.37 -21.89
N ALA A 473 17.76 -17.40 -20.56
CA ALA A 473 19.05 -17.61 -19.91
C ALA A 473 18.93 -18.31 -18.55
N CYS A 474 19.99 -19.06 -18.19
CA CYS A 474 20.29 -19.54 -16.85
C CYS A 474 21.69 -19.07 -16.44
N LEU A 475 21.79 -18.38 -15.31
CA LEU A 475 23.05 -17.86 -14.79
C LEU A 475 23.37 -18.50 -13.43
N GLU A 476 24.66 -18.71 -13.14
CA GLU A 476 25.13 -18.88 -11.77
C GLU A 476 24.78 -17.63 -10.96
N ALA A 477 24.12 -17.80 -9.81
CA ALA A 477 23.50 -16.68 -9.09
C ALA A 477 23.94 -16.53 -7.63
N SER A 478 24.81 -17.38 -7.10
CA SER A 478 25.31 -17.21 -5.73
C SER A 478 26.15 -15.93 -5.62
N ARG A 479 26.98 -15.66 -6.64
CA ARG A 479 27.79 -14.43 -6.72
C ARG A 479 26.95 -13.20 -7.03
N ILE A 480 25.93 -13.33 -7.90
CA ILE A 480 24.94 -12.27 -8.14
C ILE A 480 24.25 -11.90 -6.83
N SER A 481 23.76 -12.89 -6.08
CA SER A 481 23.05 -12.68 -4.81
C SER A 481 23.95 -12.04 -3.76
N ALA A 482 25.23 -12.45 -3.66
CA ALA A 482 26.17 -11.80 -2.75
C ALA A 482 26.46 -10.37 -3.17
N MET A 483 26.65 -10.12 -4.47
CA MET A 483 26.99 -8.79 -4.95
C MET A 483 25.85 -7.79 -4.81
N ARG A 484 24.63 -8.18 -5.17
CA ARG A 484 23.45 -7.33 -4.96
C ARG A 484 23.16 -7.08 -3.47
N THR A 485 23.48 -8.04 -2.59
CA THR A 485 23.34 -7.87 -1.13
C THR A 485 24.34 -6.86 -0.61
N ALA A 486 25.59 -6.95 -1.06
CA ALA A 486 26.62 -5.97 -0.69
C ALA A 486 26.34 -4.57 -1.25
N ALA A 487 25.89 -4.49 -2.50
CA ALA A 487 25.43 -3.22 -3.09
C ALA A 487 24.27 -2.61 -2.30
N SER A 488 23.28 -3.41 -1.90
CA SER A 488 22.17 -2.97 -1.04
C SER A 488 22.66 -2.44 0.32
N ALA A 489 23.57 -3.18 0.99
CA ALA A 489 24.12 -2.77 2.28
C ALA A 489 24.88 -1.43 2.20
N VAL A 490 25.78 -1.28 1.21
CA VAL A 490 26.54 -0.05 1.00
C VAL A 490 25.65 1.11 0.60
N LEU A 491 24.60 0.85 -0.18
CA LEU A 491 23.61 1.87 -0.54
C LEU A 491 22.80 2.34 0.68
N GLY A 492 22.37 1.40 1.54
CA GLY A 492 21.75 1.71 2.83
C GLY A 492 22.67 2.56 3.71
N ALA A 493 23.93 2.15 3.87
CA ALA A 493 24.93 2.94 4.60
C ALA A 493 25.12 4.33 4.00
N ARG A 494 25.22 4.45 2.68
CA ARG A 494 25.41 5.73 1.99
C ARG A 494 24.27 6.70 2.27
N TRP A 495 23.03 6.26 2.16
CA TRP A 495 21.87 7.14 2.35
C TRP A 495 21.63 7.47 3.82
N MET A 496 21.78 6.49 4.73
CA MET A 496 21.66 6.78 6.17
C MET A 496 22.81 7.65 6.67
N ASN A 497 24.00 7.58 6.07
CA ASN A 497 25.14 8.44 6.36
C ASN A 497 25.16 9.75 5.55
N ARG A 498 24.02 10.17 4.97
CA ARG A 498 23.89 11.43 4.21
C ARG A 498 24.96 11.60 3.12
N HIS A 499 25.25 10.51 2.41
CA HIS A 499 26.27 10.38 1.36
C HIS A 499 27.72 10.52 1.81
N GLN A 500 27.99 10.64 3.11
CA GLN A 500 29.36 10.58 3.61
C GLN A 500 29.91 9.15 3.46
N ARG A 501 31.12 9.05 2.92
CA ARG A 501 31.84 7.79 2.69
C ARG A 501 33.06 7.66 3.61
N HIS A 502 32.94 8.21 4.81
CA HIS A 502 33.96 8.13 5.84
C HIS A 502 33.31 7.73 7.16
N VAL A 503 33.95 6.81 7.87
CA VAL A 503 33.56 6.36 9.22
C VAL A 503 34.82 6.11 10.03
N GLY A 504 34.81 6.43 11.33
CA GLY A 504 35.96 6.16 12.18
C GLY A 504 36.12 4.66 12.40
N ARG A 505 35.07 4.03 12.95
CA ARG A 505 35.05 2.60 13.28
C ARG A 505 33.91 1.90 12.55
N ILE A 506 34.25 0.84 11.82
CA ILE A 506 33.27 -0.12 11.29
C ILE A 506 33.48 -1.50 11.92
N ALA A 507 32.41 -2.14 12.35
CA ALA A 507 32.42 -3.49 12.89
C ALA A 507 31.68 -4.47 11.97
N PHE A 508 32.26 -5.66 11.79
CA PHE A 508 31.60 -6.79 11.15
C PHE A 508 31.31 -7.87 12.21
N ILE A 509 30.04 -8.24 12.33
CA ILE A 509 29.55 -9.32 13.18
C ILE A 509 29.12 -10.46 12.25
N GLY A 510 29.88 -11.55 12.29
CA GLY A 510 29.90 -12.58 11.26
C GLY A 510 30.94 -12.25 10.18
N ALA A 511 31.84 -13.20 9.92
CA ALA A 511 33.00 -13.04 9.06
C ALA A 511 32.97 -13.96 7.83
N GLY A 512 31.77 -14.33 7.38
CA GLY A 512 31.57 -15.19 6.22
C GLY A 512 31.68 -14.47 4.86
N PHE A 513 31.34 -15.20 3.80
CA PHE A 513 31.42 -14.73 2.41
C PHE A 513 30.65 -13.41 2.15
N ILE A 514 29.49 -13.22 2.79
CA ILE A 514 28.68 -12.00 2.65
C ILE A 514 29.38 -10.80 3.29
N ALA A 515 29.92 -10.93 4.51
CA ALA A 515 30.69 -9.87 5.17
C ALA A 515 31.91 -9.44 4.35
N ARG A 516 32.67 -10.42 3.83
CA ARG A 516 33.80 -10.15 2.92
C ARG A 516 33.37 -9.34 1.69
N THR A 517 32.26 -9.74 1.07
CA THR A 517 31.74 -9.09 -0.13
C THR A 517 31.23 -7.66 0.16
N ILE A 518 30.61 -7.44 1.34
CA ILE A 518 30.20 -6.11 1.79
C ILE A 518 31.42 -5.21 2.00
N LEU A 519 32.47 -5.72 2.66
CA LEU A 519 33.72 -4.99 2.83
C LEU A 519 34.35 -4.60 1.48
N ASP A 520 34.43 -5.53 0.54
CA ASP A 520 34.95 -5.27 -0.81
C ASP A 520 34.13 -4.19 -1.54
N MET A 521 32.81 -4.19 -1.36
CA MET A 521 31.92 -3.19 -1.96
C MET A 521 32.08 -1.82 -1.32
N PHE A 522 32.26 -1.73 0.00
CA PHE A 522 32.56 -0.47 0.68
C PHE A 522 33.84 0.17 0.11
N VAL A 523 34.91 -0.63 -0.01
CA VAL A 523 36.17 -0.16 -0.59
C VAL A 523 36.00 0.25 -2.05
N SER A 524 35.26 -0.54 -2.84
CA SER A 524 35.00 -0.23 -4.25
C SER A 524 34.19 1.05 -4.43
N ASP A 525 33.25 1.33 -3.52
CA ASP A 525 32.50 2.58 -3.47
C ASP A 525 33.31 3.75 -2.89
N GLY A 526 34.60 3.55 -2.58
CA GLY A 526 35.47 4.62 -2.11
C GLY A 526 35.22 5.03 -0.67
N TRP A 527 34.74 4.11 0.18
CA TRP A 527 34.66 4.37 1.61
C TRP A 527 36.04 4.35 2.25
N THR A 528 36.23 5.25 3.21
CA THR A 528 37.41 5.30 4.09
C THR A 528 36.99 4.93 5.50
N MET A 529 37.78 4.07 6.15
CA MET A 529 37.50 3.58 7.50
C MET A 529 38.81 3.58 8.30
N ASP A 530 38.83 4.23 9.47
CA ASP A 530 40.07 4.33 10.25
C ASP A 530 40.42 3.01 10.94
N VAL A 531 39.41 2.28 11.42
CA VAL A 531 39.56 0.98 12.07
C VAL A 531 38.42 0.04 11.68
N ILE A 532 38.77 -1.18 11.30
CA ILE A 532 37.84 -2.29 11.09
C ILE A 532 37.96 -3.27 12.25
N THR A 533 36.86 -3.56 12.93
CA THR A 533 36.81 -4.62 13.95
C THR A 533 35.96 -5.78 13.48
N VAL A 534 36.40 -7.01 13.76
CA VAL A 534 35.66 -8.22 13.35
C VAL A 534 35.38 -9.09 14.57
N PHE A 535 34.12 -9.51 14.70
CA PHE A 535 33.69 -10.52 15.66
C PHE A 535 33.00 -11.66 14.91
N ASP A 536 33.37 -12.90 15.22
CA ASP A 536 32.71 -14.13 14.80
C ASP A 536 32.79 -15.15 15.95
N GLN A 537 31.86 -16.10 16.01
CA GLN A 537 31.93 -17.19 16.98
C GLN A 537 33.09 -18.13 16.69
N HIS A 538 33.56 -18.18 15.44
CA HIS A 538 34.73 -18.94 15.03
C HIS A 538 35.91 -18.00 14.81
N GLU A 539 36.94 -18.13 15.65
CA GLU A 539 38.14 -17.27 15.61
C GLU A 539 38.86 -17.29 14.26
N ASP A 540 38.87 -18.45 13.59
CA ASP A 540 39.47 -18.60 12.25
C ASP A 540 38.75 -17.74 11.20
N SER A 541 37.41 -17.68 11.25
CA SER A 541 36.61 -16.85 10.35
C SER A 541 36.89 -15.36 10.59
N ALA A 542 36.93 -14.93 11.85
CA ALA A 542 37.26 -13.56 12.21
C ALA A 542 38.67 -13.18 11.72
N SER A 543 39.65 -14.06 11.96
CA SER A 543 41.04 -13.89 11.53
C SER A 543 41.15 -13.81 10.01
N ALA A 544 40.41 -14.63 9.26
CA ALA A 544 40.40 -14.62 7.81
C ALA A 544 39.89 -13.28 7.24
N LEU A 545 38.81 -12.71 7.80
CA LEU A 545 38.30 -11.41 7.34
C LEU A 545 39.24 -10.26 7.74
N VAL A 546 39.85 -10.31 8.92
CA VAL A 546 40.88 -9.35 9.35
C VAL A 546 42.06 -9.38 8.39
N GLN A 547 42.58 -10.57 8.06
CA GLN A 547 43.68 -10.75 7.12
C GLN A 547 43.29 -10.30 5.72
N HIS A 548 42.07 -10.56 5.27
CA HIS A 548 41.56 -10.07 3.98
C HIS A 548 41.58 -8.54 3.93
N ALA A 549 41.03 -7.86 4.94
CA ALA A 549 41.06 -6.40 5.03
C ALA A 549 42.49 -5.82 5.02
N ALA A 550 43.41 -6.43 5.79
CA ALA A 550 44.79 -5.97 5.89
C ALA A 550 45.60 -6.24 4.61
N SER A 551 45.49 -7.43 4.03
CA SER A 551 46.31 -7.83 2.87
C SER A 551 45.78 -7.29 1.54
N ARG A 552 44.46 -7.38 1.31
CA ARG A 552 43.85 -7.02 0.03
C ARG A 552 43.59 -5.53 -0.11
N HIS A 553 43.27 -4.86 1.00
CA HIS A 553 42.87 -3.45 1.02
C HIS A 553 43.79 -2.54 1.83
N ARG A 554 44.80 -3.09 2.54
CA ARG A 554 45.75 -2.34 3.37
C ARG A 554 45.07 -1.52 4.47
N MET A 555 43.98 -2.05 5.01
CA MET A 555 43.19 -1.40 6.06
C MET A 555 43.66 -1.82 7.45
N ASN A 556 43.53 -0.92 8.42
CA ASN A 556 43.76 -1.24 9.83
C ASN A 556 42.60 -2.09 10.35
N SER A 557 42.82 -3.39 10.52
CA SER A 557 41.82 -4.36 10.97
C SER A 557 42.31 -5.18 12.16
N ARG A 558 41.39 -5.54 13.06
CA ARG A 558 41.70 -6.41 14.21
C ARG A 558 40.47 -7.20 14.69
N PRO A 559 40.67 -8.35 15.34
CA PRO A 559 39.58 -9.03 16.04
C PRO A 559 39.06 -8.16 17.21
N SER A 560 37.81 -8.39 17.61
CA SER A 560 37.13 -7.74 18.73
C SER A 560 36.15 -8.69 19.39
N ASP A 561 35.81 -8.46 20.65
CA ASP A 561 34.61 -9.05 21.27
C ASP A 561 33.33 -8.34 20.81
N LEU A 562 32.18 -8.99 21.02
CA LEU A 562 30.87 -8.49 20.60
C LEU A 562 30.48 -7.16 21.27
N PRO A 563 30.54 -6.99 22.61
CA PRO A 563 30.22 -5.71 23.25
C PRO A 563 31.04 -4.53 22.70
N THR A 564 32.33 -4.71 22.46
CA THR A 564 33.22 -3.68 21.92
C THR A 564 32.95 -3.41 20.44
N ALA A 565 32.57 -4.43 19.67
CA ALA A 565 32.22 -4.30 18.26
C ALA A 565 30.91 -3.51 18.07
N LEU A 566 29.92 -3.69 18.95
CA LEU A 566 28.63 -2.99 18.91
C LEU A 566 28.75 -1.46 19.13
N GLN A 567 29.89 -0.99 19.63
CA GLN A 567 30.18 0.44 19.83
C GLN A 567 30.77 1.15 18.60
N ALA A 568 30.92 0.46 17.46
CA ALA A 568 31.42 1.07 16.23
C ALA A 568 30.41 2.07 15.62
N ASP A 569 30.89 3.05 14.84
CA ASP A 569 30.00 4.04 14.19
C ASP A 569 29.06 3.34 13.18
N VAL A 570 29.59 2.31 12.51
CA VAL A 570 28.83 1.41 11.63
C VAL A 570 28.98 -0.03 12.09
N VAL A 571 27.87 -0.75 12.27
CA VAL A 571 27.85 -2.17 12.64
C VAL A 571 27.16 -2.97 11.54
N VAL A 572 27.86 -3.95 10.97
CA VAL A 572 27.36 -4.83 9.91
C VAL A 572 27.11 -6.22 10.49
N PHE A 573 25.85 -6.63 10.53
CA PHE A 573 25.46 -8.00 10.89
C PHE A 573 25.31 -8.84 9.61
N ALA A 574 26.15 -9.86 9.47
CA ALA A 574 26.12 -10.81 8.36
C ALA A 574 26.33 -12.24 8.86
N THR A 575 25.53 -12.65 9.85
CA THR A 575 25.65 -13.93 10.55
C THR A 575 24.75 -15.02 9.95
N THR A 576 24.73 -16.18 10.61
CA THR A 576 23.81 -17.28 10.31
C THR A 576 22.73 -17.47 11.40
N ALA A 577 22.57 -16.49 12.30
CA ALA A 577 21.65 -16.58 13.43
C ALA A 577 20.22 -16.94 13.00
N SER A 578 19.60 -17.83 13.77
CA SER A 578 18.19 -18.22 13.61
C SER A 578 17.24 -17.41 14.49
N SER A 579 17.76 -16.72 15.50
CA SER A 579 16.99 -15.92 16.47
C SER A 579 17.84 -14.78 17.03
N PRO A 580 17.20 -13.67 17.46
CA PRO A 580 17.88 -12.52 18.07
C PRO A 580 18.76 -12.89 19.26
N TYR A 581 19.91 -12.21 19.39
CA TYR A 581 20.83 -12.34 20.52
C TYR A 581 21.35 -11.00 21.05
N VAL A 582 21.23 -9.91 20.28
CA VAL A 582 21.42 -8.55 20.78
C VAL A 582 20.04 -8.02 21.22
N LEU A 583 19.70 -8.27 22.48
CA LEU A 583 18.35 -8.03 23.01
C LEU A 583 18.19 -6.63 23.61
N GLU A 584 19.26 -6.10 24.21
CA GLU A 584 19.26 -4.81 24.89
C GLU A 584 19.51 -3.65 23.90
N PRO A 585 18.92 -2.46 24.13
CA PRO A 585 19.14 -1.26 23.32
C PRO A 585 20.53 -0.66 23.56
N VAL A 586 21.53 -1.24 22.91
CA VAL A 586 22.94 -0.87 23.05
C VAL A 586 23.36 0.30 22.13
N PHE A 587 22.59 0.56 21.08
CA PHE A 587 22.98 1.52 20.04
C PHE A 587 22.63 2.97 20.40
N GLN A 588 23.57 3.87 20.10
CA GLN A 588 23.49 5.29 20.39
C GLN A 588 22.96 6.09 19.19
N PRO A 589 22.37 7.28 19.43
CA PRO A 589 21.99 8.21 18.37
C PRO A 589 23.12 8.45 17.36
N GLY A 590 22.79 8.40 16.06
CA GLY A 590 23.75 8.59 14.97
C GLY A 590 24.53 7.36 14.55
N GLN A 591 24.52 6.25 15.29
CA GLN A 591 25.11 4.98 14.81
C GLN A 591 24.30 4.41 13.64
N LEU A 592 25.00 3.74 12.71
CA LEU A 592 24.40 3.06 11.57
C LEU A 592 24.53 1.54 11.71
N ILE A 593 23.44 0.83 11.53
CA ILE A 593 23.39 -0.61 11.67
C ILE A 593 22.87 -1.22 10.37
N LEU A 594 23.66 -2.12 9.78
CA LEU A 594 23.27 -2.90 8.61
C LEU A 594 22.90 -4.30 9.09
N ASN A 595 21.60 -4.52 9.31
CA ASN A 595 21.04 -5.78 9.80
C ASN A 595 20.80 -6.76 8.62
N ILE A 596 21.87 -7.21 7.97
CA ILE A 596 21.79 -7.98 6.71
C ILE A 596 21.33 -9.42 6.91
N SER A 597 21.69 -10.05 8.03
CA SER A 597 21.20 -11.40 8.39
C SER A 597 19.77 -11.42 8.94
N LEU A 598 19.22 -10.25 9.30
CA LEU A 598 17.83 -9.99 9.72
C LEU A 598 17.38 -10.69 11.01
N ARG A 599 18.27 -11.34 11.76
CA ARG A 599 17.88 -12.16 12.92
C ARG A 599 18.76 -11.92 14.14
N ASP A 600 19.55 -10.85 14.13
CA ASP A 600 20.53 -10.60 15.17
C ASP A 600 19.97 -9.73 16.29
N LEU A 601 19.03 -8.83 15.94
CA LEU A 601 18.53 -7.77 16.81
C LEU A 601 17.18 -8.13 17.44
N GLY A 602 17.03 -7.87 18.74
CA GLY A 602 15.80 -8.05 19.49
C GLY A 602 14.75 -6.99 19.16
N SER A 603 13.49 -7.28 19.50
CA SER A 603 12.35 -6.40 19.23
C SER A 603 12.51 -5.00 19.84
N GLU A 604 13.06 -4.90 21.05
CA GLU A 604 13.26 -3.62 21.75
C GLU A 604 14.28 -2.73 21.02
N VAL A 605 15.38 -3.33 20.54
CA VAL A 605 16.39 -2.65 19.72
C VAL A 605 15.76 -2.07 18.46
N ILE A 606 14.91 -2.85 17.78
CA ILE A 606 14.19 -2.41 16.59
C ILE A 606 13.24 -1.25 16.96
N ALA A 607 12.42 -1.40 18.01
CA ALA A 607 11.40 -0.41 18.36
C ALA A 607 11.98 0.99 18.70
N GLN A 608 13.22 1.08 19.16
CA GLN A 608 13.86 2.34 19.57
C GLN A 608 14.66 3.04 18.45
N ALA A 609 14.84 2.41 17.29
CA ALA A 609 15.65 2.93 16.19
C ALA A 609 14.83 3.68 15.13
N ASN A 610 15.52 4.36 14.20
CA ASN A 610 14.99 4.60 12.87
C ASN A 610 15.11 3.28 12.07
N ASN A 611 14.00 2.75 11.56
CA ASN A 611 14.02 1.48 10.82
C ASN A 611 13.75 1.73 9.34
N ILE A 612 14.77 1.52 8.53
CA ILE A 612 14.70 1.53 7.07
C ILE A 612 14.67 0.09 6.57
N LEU A 613 13.68 -0.23 5.74
CA LEU A 613 13.49 -1.55 5.15
C LEU A 613 13.72 -1.48 3.63
N ASP A 614 13.89 -2.61 2.96
CA ASP A 614 13.90 -2.62 1.48
C ASP A 614 12.50 -2.79 0.89
N ASP A 615 11.67 -3.63 1.51
CA ASP A 615 10.22 -3.70 1.33
C ASP A 615 9.56 -3.97 2.69
N VAL A 616 8.57 -3.17 3.06
CA VAL A 616 7.94 -3.27 4.39
C VAL A 616 7.25 -4.62 4.57
N GLU A 617 6.44 -5.05 3.61
CA GLU A 617 5.62 -6.26 3.79
C GLU A 617 6.46 -7.54 3.74
N HIS A 618 7.55 -7.58 2.97
CA HIS A 618 8.48 -8.70 2.94
C HIS A 618 9.31 -8.77 4.21
N CYS A 619 9.79 -7.63 4.72
CA CYS A 619 10.55 -7.59 5.97
C CYS A 619 9.72 -7.99 7.19
N LEU A 620 8.39 -7.90 7.16
CA LEU A 620 7.49 -8.26 8.27
C LEU A 620 6.98 -9.71 8.17
N LYS A 621 7.85 -10.62 7.73
CA LYS A 621 7.57 -12.05 7.59
C LYS A 621 8.79 -12.87 8.00
N ALA A 622 8.59 -14.19 8.10
CA ALA A 622 9.65 -15.18 8.26
C ALA A 622 10.55 -14.99 9.49
N GLN A 623 10.00 -14.44 10.59
CA GLN A 623 10.67 -14.30 11.88
C GLN A 623 11.97 -13.50 11.77
N THR A 624 11.94 -12.41 11.01
CA THR A 624 13.01 -11.40 10.99
C THR A 624 12.90 -10.50 12.24
N SER A 625 13.94 -9.74 12.57
CA SER A 625 13.92 -8.78 13.68
C SER A 625 12.75 -7.78 13.57
N PRO A 626 12.47 -7.16 12.40
CA PRO A 626 11.29 -6.31 12.25
C PRO A 626 9.96 -7.05 12.42
N ASP A 627 9.83 -8.27 11.87
CA ASP A 627 8.62 -9.11 12.02
C ASP A 627 8.35 -9.41 13.51
N LEU A 628 9.36 -9.86 14.24
CA LEU A 628 9.28 -10.12 15.68
C LEU A 628 8.90 -8.87 16.48
N ALA A 629 9.45 -7.72 16.13
CA ALA A 629 9.10 -6.46 16.78
C ALA A 629 7.63 -6.08 16.57
N VAL A 630 7.13 -6.22 15.34
CA VAL A 630 5.71 -5.94 15.03
C VAL A 630 4.80 -6.93 15.75
N GLN A 631 5.17 -8.21 15.81
CA GLN A 631 4.42 -9.22 16.55
C GLN A 631 4.39 -8.94 18.06
N GLN A 632 5.52 -8.51 18.64
CA GLN A 632 5.61 -8.23 20.07
C GLN A 632 4.84 -6.98 20.48
N TYR A 633 5.01 -5.87 19.74
CA TYR A 633 4.40 -4.60 20.11
C TYR A 633 3.04 -4.35 19.45
N GLN A 634 2.63 -5.21 18.50
CA GLN A 634 1.42 -5.04 17.70
C GLN A 634 1.35 -3.64 17.06
N ASP A 635 2.53 -3.11 16.71
CA ASP A 635 2.74 -1.76 16.23
C ASP A 635 3.72 -1.76 15.07
N ARG A 636 3.53 -0.85 14.13
CA ARG A 636 4.44 -0.61 12.99
C ARG A 636 5.00 0.82 13.00
N SER A 637 4.68 1.64 14.00
CA SER A 637 5.05 3.06 14.05
C SER A 637 6.56 3.32 14.14
N PHE A 638 7.32 2.34 14.63
CA PHE A 638 8.79 2.38 14.64
C PHE A 638 9.42 2.15 13.25
N ILE A 639 8.64 1.75 12.24
CA ILE A 639 9.11 1.63 10.85
C ILE A 639 9.14 3.02 10.23
N THR A 640 10.35 3.53 9.97
CA THR A 640 10.55 4.86 9.40
C THR A 640 10.15 4.91 7.92
N GLY A 641 10.48 3.87 7.15
CA GLY A 641 10.11 3.78 5.73
C GLY A 641 11.00 2.80 4.96
N THR A 642 10.95 2.89 3.64
CA THR A 642 11.83 2.12 2.75
C THR A 642 13.11 2.89 2.41
N LEU A 643 14.15 2.18 1.98
CA LEU A 643 15.36 2.81 1.48
C LEU A 643 15.09 3.70 0.25
N ALA A 644 14.14 3.32 -0.61
CA ALA A 644 13.71 4.12 -1.75
C ALA A 644 12.96 5.40 -1.33
N GLN A 645 12.15 5.33 -0.27
CA GLN A 645 11.52 6.53 0.32
C GLN A 645 12.57 7.48 0.90
N LEU A 646 13.62 6.95 1.53
CA LEU A 646 14.75 7.76 2.00
C LEU A 646 15.48 8.42 0.83
N MET A 647 15.73 7.67 -0.26
CA MET A 647 16.35 8.19 -1.49
C MET A 647 15.58 9.34 -2.13
N THR A 648 14.25 9.28 -2.07
CA THR A 648 13.35 10.23 -2.71
C THR A 648 12.92 11.36 -1.77
N GLY A 649 13.42 11.39 -0.53
CA GLY A 649 13.07 12.40 0.47
C GLY A 649 11.64 12.30 1.01
N GLN A 650 10.98 11.14 0.85
CA GLN A 650 9.64 10.90 1.38
C GLN A 650 9.65 10.61 2.89
N VAL A 651 10.78 10.15 3.41
CA VAL A 651 11.01 9.93 4.85
C VAL A 651 12.35 10.52 5.26
N GLU A 652 12.44 10.92 6.52
CA GLU A 652 13.66 11.47 7.13
C GLU A 652 14.03 10.67 8.37
N LEU A 653 15.33 10.59 8.66
CA LEU A 653 15.85 9.91 9.85
C LEU A 653 15.89 10.88 11.02
N SER A 654 15.36 10.47 12.16
CA SER A 654 15.52 11.24 13.40
C SER A 654 16.98 11.25 13.83
N PRO A 655 17.58 12.42 14.16
CA PRO A 655 18.96 12.48 14.65
C PRO A 655 19.11 11.89 16.06
N ASP A 656 18.02 11.75 16.81
CA ASP A 656 18.02 11.30 18.21
C ASP A 656 18.00 9.77 18.37
N ARG A 657 18.18 9.03 17.27
CA ARG A 657 18.09 7.56 17.24
C ARG A 657 19.20 6.94 16.40
N ALA A 658 19.57 5.71 16.71
CA ALA A 658 20.36 4.89 15.81
C ALA A 658 19.53 4.58 14.54
N SER A 659 20.19 4.34 13.41
CA SER A 659 19.51 3.99 12.15
C SER A 659 19.84 2.57 11.71
N ILE A 660 18.81 1.74 11.59
CA ILE A 660 18.91 0.33 11.23
C ILE A 660 18.36 0.15 9.81
N PHE A 661 19.18 -0.41 8.92
CA PHE A 661 18.73 -0.91 7.63
C PHE A 661 18.58 -2.42 7.68
N SER A 662 17.36 -2.92 7.43
CA SER A 662 17.03 -4.35 7.40
C SER A 662 16.50 -4.73 6.01
N PRO A 663 17.34 -5.21 5.08
CA PRO A 663 16.91 -5.66 3.76
C PRO A 663 16.51 -7.15 3.74
N PHE A 664 15.26 -7.48 3.42
CA PHE A 664 14.82 -8.88 3.24
C PHE A 664 15.53 -9.55 2.07
N GLY A 665 15.78 -8.79 1.00
CA GLY A 665 16.32 -9.28 -0.26
C GLY A 665 15.22 -9.60 -1.26
N LEU A 666 15.06 -8.73 -2.25
CA LEU A 666 14.01 -8.82 -3.26
C LEU A 666 14.52 -9.50 -4.53
N GLY A 667 13.68 -10.34 -5.15
CA GLY A 667 14.02 -11.03 -6.42
C GLY A 667 14.29 -10.06 -7.57
N VAL A 668 13.65 -8.89 -7.54
CA VAL A 668 13.89 -7.81 -8.51
C VAL A 668 15.34 -7.32 -8.54
N LEU A 669 16.06 -7.39 -7.41
CA LEU A 669 17.47 -7.01 -7.33
C LEU A 669 18.36 -8.02 -8.05
N ASP A 670 18.04 -9.30 -7.92
CA ASP A 670 18.76 -10.37 -8.60
C ASP A 670 18.54 -10.28 -10.12
N LEU A 671 17.32 -9.95 -10.55
CA LEU A 671 17.00 -9.73 -11.97
C LEU A 671 17.73 -8.52 -12.56
N ALA A 672 17.80 -7.40 -11.83
CA ALA A 672 18.46 -6.19 -12.32
C ALA A 672 19.95 -6.45 -12.61
N VAL A 673 20.67 -7.03 -11.63
CA VAL A 673 22.09 -7.37 -11.79
C VAL A 673 22.27 -8.50 -12.81
N GLY A 674 21.46 -9.55 -12.73
CA GLY A 674 21.56 -10.71 -13.61
C GLY A 674 21.31 -10.38 -15.08
N GLN A 675 20.36 -9.49 -15.38
CA GLN A 675 20.10 -9.04 -16.74
C GLN A 675 21.27 -8.25 -17.32
N ARG A 676 21.92 -7.37 -16.54
CA ARG A 676 23.12 -6.67 -16.99
C ARG A 676 24.26 -7.64 -17.26
N VAL A 677 24.53 -8.56 -16.33
CA VAL A 677 25.57 -9.60 -16.48
C VAL A 677 25.31 -10.44 -17.73
N TYR A 678 24.06 -10.87 -17.94
CA TYR A 678 23.68 -11.61 -19.15
C TYR A 678 23.96 -10.81 -20.44
N ARG A 679 23.55 -9.55 -20.49
CA ARG A 679 23.77 -8.70 -21.68
C ARG A 679 25.25 -8.49 -21.97
N GLN A 680 26.06 -8.29 -20.94
CA GLN A 680 27.51 -8.16 -21.08
C GLN A 680 28.13 -9.47 -21.59
N ALA A 681 27.73 -10.61 -21.02
CA ALA A 681 28.20 -11.92 -21.44
C ALA A 681 27.84 -12.23 -22.91
N VAL A 682 26.64 -11.88 -23.36
CA VAL A 682 26.23 -12.01 -24.77
C VAL A 682 27.05 -11.07 -25.66
N ALA A 683 27.23 -9.81 -25.25
CA ALA A 683 27.96 -8.82 -26.03
C ALA A 683 29.45 -9.18 -26.24
N GLU A 684 30.08 -9.83 -25.27
CA GLU A 684 31.48 -10.28 -25.37
C GLU A 684 31.62 -11.74 -25.86
N GLY A 685 30.51 -12.42 -26.17
CA GLY A 685 30.51 -13.80 -26.67
C GLY A 685 30.87 -14.87 -25.62
N SER A 686 30.76 -14.57 -24.33
CA SER A 686 31.02 -15.49 -23.22
C SER A 686 29.77 -16.23 -22.71
N ALA A 687 28.57 -15.82 -23.14
CA ALA A 687 27.34 -16.57 -22.86
C ALA A 687 27.28 -17.82 -23.77
N SER A 688 27.21 -19.01 -23.16
CA SER A 688 27.20 -20.28 -23.91
C SER A 688 25.79 -20.58 -24.46
N PRO A 689 25.57 -20.60 -25.78
CA PRO A 689 24.27 -20.96 -26.33
C PRO A 689 24.02 -22.46 -26.18
N VAL A 690 22.81 -22.83 -25.76
CA VAL A 690 22.30 -24.21 -25.73
C VAL A 690 21.32 -24.35 -26.89
N PRO A 691 21.79 -24.76 -28.08
CA PRO A 691 20.92 -24.88 -29.25
C PRO A 691 19.83 -25.92 -28.98
N LYS A 692 18.62 -25.64 -29.46
CA LYS A 692 17.44 -26.54 -29.33
C LYS A 692 17.00 -26.85 -27.89
N PHE A 693 17.35 -25.99 -26.91
CA PHE A 693 16.82 -26.12 -25.55
C PHE A 693 15.28 -26.20 -25.55
N PHE A 694 14.63 -25.31 -26.32
CA PHE A 694 13.23 -25.48 -26.72
C PHE A 694 13.17 -26.10 -28.11
N PHE A 695 12.85 -27.39 -28.17
CA PHE A 695 12.82 -28.15 -29.42
C PHE A 695 11.64 -27.74 -30.33
N GLU A 696 10.47 -27.50 -29.74
CA GLU A 696 9.24 -27.11 -30.45
C GLU A 696 8.74 -25.75 -29.94
N SER A 697 9.10 -24.67 -30.65
CA SER A 697 8.66 -23.31 -30.32
C SER A 697 7.41 -22.85 -31.10
N LYS A 698 6.96 -23.66 -32.07
CA LYS A 698 5.74 -23.40 -32.83
C LYS A 698 4.59 -24.21 -32.26
N ARG A 699 3.43 -23.57 -32.13
CA ARG A 699 2.17 -24.22 -31.82
C ARG A 699 1.62 -24.87 -33.10
N TRP A 700 1.97 -26.16 -33.29
CA TRP A 700 1.65 -27.10 -34.39
C TRP A 700 1.87 -26.64 -35.83
#